data_AF-A0A957DHP3-F1
#
_entry.id   AF-A0A957DHP3-F1
#
_cell.length_a   1.000
_cell.length_b   1.000
_cell.length_c   1.000
_cell.angle_alpha   90.00
_cell.angle_beta   90.00
_cell.angle_gamma   90.00
#
_symmetry.space_group_name_H-M   'P 1'
#
loop_
_entity.id
_entity.type
_entity.pdbx_description
1 polymer ?
#
loop_
_entity_poly.entity_id
_entity_poly.type
_entity_poly.pdbx_seq_one_letter_code
_entity_poly.pdbx_strand_id
1 'polypeptide(L)'
;MSLKSPNLDDRTFDQLKADALRLVRQKDIGWTDLSPSDPGIVLLELFAHLTEVMLYRLNRLPEKAYVEFLRLLGVTLQPPAAAYVELTFSRARATAQPLPIPRGTRVTVGRVGGGAEPPVFVTAKAAEIPAGATEVTVGAYHCDEVEAELAGRGNGLGGQYVQLRRPPLIASTGDPADLIVAVELRPEELDERIPAREYAGKTYRIWQWRKESHFTNPGEDDHIYVVDRNSGLITFAPAVRMRQADDKLAETAEMLAAVPAVGREIRVWYRRGGGNAGNVAADRLTVLKDPIPGVSVTNRERATGGKPGETLENALLRGPQELHSLQRAVTAKDFELIARNHSGRAVERARAFTRAALWRHAPPGHVEVLLVPAIPEEELERVTLDMLQARETEAAREQIEKVLDERRPLGTTCVVSWTRYKKVQVNATVVVQPEEDLEAVQQRIVQRLNQTITPVTTPFNSTGWPFGQALRASHVYDIALAERGVRWVDRVRLLVAEVPEARVKGLGVDYFQPRTWYAGSDTTLFRSLNDGEGWEVIGRFDGPVTAVRAHKGRAGLIAVISQRMDMVGSQVHVSTDCGETWRASFPLAFTVNGLDWIMRDEVPVLFLATSRGLYEIAVEPGTAPIQVLVDPQLPQERGFYAVATHTDVRGVVTVAVAAESQDGIFLSVNGGLPGSFRKKGMNMPATEDTRVLEIQDEGVRAYLWAGTNALEGSNGTGCYRWELRGLQDPPEGWQSFGLAWQGGSCKGLAFHRNVVFAASHRTGVLKLDLGQEKPAWQAPLVTCGLPLRDPGRFHPVDAVAAAPDVTNSLVMAGGIEGVHRTSDSGVSYTASSTKEFIEKVTLPDTWLFVSDGHQVTVLREDEASPTASTTAAATQPG
;
A
#
# COMPACT_ATOMS: atom_id res chain seq x y z
N MET A 1 14.53 23.49 10.44
CA MET A 1 14.02 24.67 11.17
C MET A 1 15.02 25.82 11.04
N SER A 2 14.56 27.07 10.96
CA SER A 2 15.37 28.28 10.65
C SER A 2 15.34 29.37 11.73
N LEU A 3 14.95 29.07 12.96
CA LEU A 3 15.13 30.02 14.07
C LEU A 3 16.59 29.95 14.52
N LYS A 4 17.40 30.92 14.09
CA LYS A 4 18.80 31.04 14.53
C LYS A 4 18.82 31.23 16.05
N SER A 5 19.71 30.52 16.75
CA SER A 5 19.98 30.77 18.16
C SER A 5 20.29 32.25 18.37
N PRO A 6 19.63 32.95 19.31
CA PRO A 6 19.89 34.36 19.54
C PRO A 6 21.31 34.52 20.09
N ASN A 7 22.08 35.41 19.47
CA ASN A 7 23.30 35.93 20.07
C ASN A 7 22.86 36.92 21.16
N LEU A 8 23.08 36.59 22.43
CA LEU A 8 22.57 37.36 23.56
C LEU A 8 23.32 38.70 23.71
N ASP A 9 24.60 38.72 23.34
CA ASP A 9 25.45 39.91 23.30
C ASP A 9 26.64 39.67 22.37
N ASP A 10 26.78 40.48 21.32
CA ASP A 10 27.77 40.33 20.25
C ASP A 10 28.94 41.31 20.35
N ARG A 11 29.06 42.04 21.47
CA ARG A 11 30.11 43.04 21.65
C ARG A 11 31.50 42.43 21.66
N THR A 12 32.37 42.95 20.80
CA THR A 12 33.78 42.54 20.72
C THR A 12 34.66 43.30 21.72
N PHE A 13 35.87 42.80 21.94
CA PHE A 13 36.90 43.48 22.71
C PHE A 13 37.03 44.97 22.33
N ASP A 14 37.12 45.27 21.04
CA ASP A 14 37.30 46.65 20.55
C ASP A 14 36.11 47.54 20.88
N GLN A 15 34.89 47.01 20.78
CA GLN A 15 33.67 47.74 21.10
C GLN A 15 33.56 47.99 22.61
N LEU A 16 33.85 46.98 23.43
CA LEU A 16 33.86 47.08 24.89
C LEU A 16 34.91 48.09 25.37
N LYS A 17 36.12 48.04 24.77
CA LYS A 17 37.19 49.01 25.04
C LYS A 17 36.77 50.42 24.61
N ALA A 18 36.20 50.58 23.43
CA ALA A 18 35.74 51.88 22.94
C ALA A 18 34.64 52.48 23.81
N ASP A 19 33.70 51.67 24.29
CA ASP A 19 32.64 52.09 25.21
C ASP A 19 33.20 52.50 26.57
N ALA A 20 34.17 51.73 27.10
CA ALA A 20 34.85 52.08 28.34
C ALA A 20 35.61 53.42 28.22
N LEU A 21 36.35 53.63 27.11
CA LEU A 21 37.03 54.88 26.83
C LEU A 21 36.05 56.07 26.69
N ARG A 22 34.87 55.82 26.11
CA ARG A 22 33.80 56.84 26.02
C ARG A 22 33.30 57.23 27.40
N LEU A 23 33.14 56.27 28.31
CA LEU A 23 32.73 56.51 29.70
C LEU A 23 33.80 57.27 30.49
N VAL A 24 35.08 56.93 30.32
CA VAL A 24 36.20 57.65 30.96
C VAL A 24 36.15 59.13 30.58
N ARG A 25 36.05 59.44 29.29
CA ARG A 25 35.97 60.84 28.79
C ARG A 25 34.77 61.62 29.32
N GLN A 26 33.69 60.95 29.68
CA GLN A 26 32.49 61.58 30.22
C GLN A 26 32.53 61.77 31.74
N LYS A 27 33.15 60.83 32.46
CA LYS A 27 33.12 60.80 33.92
C LYS A 27 34.35 61.38 34.59
N ASP A 28 35.50 61.34 33.94
CA ASP A 28 36.75 61.86 34.48
C ASP A 28 37.52 62.65 33.41
N ILE A 29 37.32 63.97 33.43
CA ILE A 29 37.96 64.92 32.51
C ILE A 29 39.46 65.06 32.84
N GLY A 30 39.91 64.63 34.03
CA GLY A 30 41.30 64.70 34.47
C GLY A 30 42.20 63.60 33.90
N TRP A 31 41.62 62.51 33.36
CA TRP A 31 42.37 61.42 32.75
C TRP A 31 42.67 61.73 31.28
N THR A 32 43.86 62.28 31.03
CA THR A 32 44.26 62.76 29.69
C THR A 32 45.11 61.78 28.88
N ASP A 33 45.86 60.89 29.52
CA ASP A 33 46.69 59.88 28.82
C ASP A 33 45.86 58.64 28.47
N LEU A 34 45.57 58.46 27.19
CA LEU A 34 44.84 57.32 26.64
C LEU A 34 45.74 56.41 25.79
N SER A 35 47.06 56.52 25.97
CA SER A 35 48.04 55.69 25.26
C SER A 35 48.01 54.23 25.75
N PRO A 36 48.44 53.26 24.91
CA PRO A 36 48.54 51.86 25.35
C PRO A 36 49.50 51.61 26.53
N SER A 37 50.40 52.58 26.80
CA SER A 37 51.35 52.53 27.92
C SER A 37 50.73 52.97 29.26
N ASP A 38 49.55 53.59 29.26
CA ASP A 38 48.87 53.99 30.49
C ASP A 38 48.35 52.75 31.26
N PRO A 39 48.70 52.58 32.55
CA PRO A 39 48.26 51.43 33.33
C PRO A 39 46.73 51.29 33.44
N GLY A 40 46.00 52.41 33.43
CA GLY A 40 44.55 52.40 33.44
C GLY A 40 43.98 51.88 32.12
N ILE A 41 44.58 52.24 30.98
CA ILE A 41 44.20 51.71 29.67
C ILE A 41 44.48 50.21 29.58
N VAL A 42 45.62 49.74 30.10
CA VAL A 42 45.93 48.30 30.17
C VAL A 42 44.90 47.54 31.01
N LEU A 43 44.43 48.11 32.12
CA LEU A 43 43.35 47.52 32.91
C LEU A 43 42.03 47.51 32.14
N LEU A 44 41.68 48.57 31.41
CA LEU A 44 40.47 48.60 30.58
C LEU A 44 40.52 47.56 29.47
N GLU A 45 41.67 47.37 28.82
CA GLU A 45 41.89 46.29 27.85
C GLU A 45 41.71 44.92 28.51
N LEU A 46 42.32 44.69 29.69
CA LEU A 46 42.15 43.44 30.42
C LEU A 46 40.66 43.17 30.75
N PHE A 47 39.93 44.16 31.25
CA PHE A 47 38.51 44.02 31.56
C PHE A 47 37.65 43.83 30.32
N ALA A 48 37.95 44.50 29.21
CA ALA A 48 37.28 44.27 27.92
C ALA A 48 37.48 42.82 27.45
N HIS A 49 38.70 42.29 27.56
CA HIS A 49 39.00 40.90 27.20
C HIS A 49 38.29 39.89 28.11
N LEU A 50 38.34 40.08 29.43
CA LEU A 50 37.64 39.21 30.39
C LEU A 50 36.12 39.24 30.14
N THR A 51 35.57 40.40 29.81
CA THR A 51 34.15 40.56 29.49
C THR A 51 33.79 39.84 28.20
N GLU A 52 34.58 39.98 27.12
CA GLU A 52 34.37 39.25 25.87
C GLU A 52 34.39 37.72 26.07
N VAL A 53 35.30 37.19 26.90
CA VAL A 53 35.32 35.76 27.28
C VAL A 53 34.06 35.36 28.03
N MET A 54 33.51 36.23 28.89
CA MET A 54 32.23 35.99 29.56
C MET A 54 31.06 36.01 28.56
N LEU A 55 31.04 36.96 27.62
CA LEU A 55 30.01 37.03 26.56
C LEU A 55 30.04 35.77 25.69
N TYR A 56 31.22 35.29 25.30
CA TYR A 56 31.38 34.01 24.60
C TYR A 56 30.74 32.83 25.36
N ARG A 57 30.94 32.75 26.68
CA ARG A 57 30.31 31.71 27.52
C ARG A 57 28.81 31.88 27.63
N LEU A 58 28.32 33.11 27.73
CA LEU A 58 26.89 33.43 27.81
C LEU A 58 26.17 33.01 26.52
N ASN A 59 26.77 33.27 25.36
CA ASN A 59 26.21 32.90 24.05
C ASN A 59 26.14 31.39 23.80
N ARG A 60 26.79 30.56 24.61
CA ARG A 60 26.65 29.09 24.60
C ARG A 60 25.51 28.57 25.47
N LEU A 61 24.92 29.40 26.33
CA LEU A 61 23.82 29.02 27.20
C LEU A 61 22.56 28.57 26.43
N PRO A 62 22.15 29.22 25.32
CA PRO A 62 21.02 28.76 24.51
C PRO A 62 21.19 27.33 23.98
N GLU A 63 22.38 26.95 23.51
CA GLU A 63 22.65 25.60 23.00
C GLU A 63 22.59 24.56 24.12
N LYS A 64 23.20 24.85 25.29
CA LYS A 64 23.12 23.97 26.46
C LYS A 64 21.68 23.79 26.94
N ALA A 65 20.92 24.89 27.02
CA ALA A 65 19.52 24.84 27.41
C ALA A 65 18.69 23.99 26.43
N TYR A 66 18.94 24.13 25.12
CA TYR A 66 18.27 23.33 24.10
C TYR A 66 18.52 21.83 24.26
N VAL A 67 19.77 21.42 24.51
CA VAL A 67 20.11 20.01 24.78
C VAL A 67 19.39 19.49 26.03
N GLU A 68 19.37 20.27 27.12
CA GLU A 68 18.67 19.87 28.35
C GLU A 68 17.15 19.81 28.17
N PHE A 69 16.55 20.70 27.37
CA PHE A 69 15.13 20.59 27.02
C PHE A 69 14.82 19.32 26.25
N LEU A 70 15.63 18.97 25.24
CA LEU A 70 15.46 17.70 24.52
C LEU A 70 15.59 16.50 25.46
N ARG A 71 16.52 16.55 26.42
CA ARG A 71 16.69 15.50 27.43
C ARG A 71 15.50 15.39 28.37
N LEU A 72 14.96 16.51 28.86
CA LEU A 72 13.73 16.55 29.67
C LEU A 72 12.52 15.99 28.92
N LEU A 73 12.51 16.17 27.60
CA LEU A 73 11.48 15.66 26.71
C LEU A 73 11.70 14.19 26.28
N GLY A 74 12.74 13.52 26.83
CA GLY A 74 12.98 12.09 26.63
C GLY A 74 13.81 11.73 25.39
N VAL A 75 14.37 12.71 24.68
CA VAL A 75 15.25 12.45 23.53
C VAL A 75 16.59 11.91 24.03
N THR A 76 16.94 10.69 23.61
CA THR A 76 18.21 10.03 23.93
C THR A 76 19.02 9.77 22.66
N LEU A 77 20.34 9.65 22.77
CA LEU A 77 21.21 9.31 21.64
C LEU A 77 20.99 7.85 21.25
N GLN A 78 20.82 7.58 19.96
CA GLN A 78 20.72 6.19 19.50
C GLN A 78 22.07 5.46 19.70
N PRO A 79 22.05 4.26 20.30
CA PRO A 79 23.27 3.48 20.52
C PRO A 79 23.87 2.95 19.20
N PRO A 80 25.17 2.58 19.18
CA PRO A 80 25.79 1.94 18.02
C PRO A 80 25.11 0.60 17.69
N ALA A 81 24.93 0.29 16.41
CA ALA A 81 24.41 -1.01 15.98
C ALA A 81 25.57 -1.99 15.71
N ALA A 82 25.40 -3.25 16.11
CA ALA A 82 26.31 -4.33 15.76
C ALA A 82 26.05 -4.84 14.34
N ALA A 83 27.12 -5.11 13.59
CA ALA A 83 26.98 -5.81 12.33
C ALA A 83 26.66 -7.29 12.58
N TYR A 84 25.79 -7.86 11.76
CA TYR A 84 25.43 -9.28 11.78
C TYR A 84 26.01 -10.00 10.56
N VAL A 85 26.38 -11.26 10.76
CA VAL A 85 26.79 -12.16 9.68
C VAL A 85 26.57 -13.61 10.07
N GLU A 86 26.34 -14.47 9.09
CA GLU A 86 26.39 -15.91 9.27
C GLU A 86 27.82 -16.44 9.05
N LEU A 87 28.38 -17.08 10.07
CA LEU A 87 29.70 -17.71 10.03
C LEU A 87 29.56 -19.19 9.71
N THR A 88 30.27 -19.65 8.68
CA THR A 88 30.36 -21.06 8.33
C THR A 88 31.60 -21.66 8.96
N PHE A 89 31.40 -22.56 9.91
CA PHE A 89 32.46 -23.37 10.52
C PHE A 89 32.57 -24.68 9.77
N SER A 90 33.79 -25.06 9.39
CA SER A 90 34.06 -26.24 8.55
C SER A 90 35.20 -27.08 9.09
N ARG A 91 35.12 -28.40 8.90
CA ARG A 91 36.17 -29.38 9.21
C ARG A 91 36.58 -30.13 7.94
N ALA A 92 37.84 -30.56 7.87
CA ALA A 92 38.40 -31.16 6.66
C ALA A 92 37.75 -32.49 6.23
N ARG A 93 37.22 -33.27 7.17
CA ARG A 93 36.53 -34.55 6.92
C ARG A 93 35.36 -34.74 7.88
N ALA A 94 34.31 -35.40 7.43
CA ALA A 94 33.21 -35.83 8.29
C ALA A 94 33.72 -36.85 9.32
N THR A 95 33.27 -36.71 10.57
CA THR A 95 33.56 -37.66 11.64
C THR A 95 32.27 -38.16 12.28
N ALA A 96 32.35 -39.30 12.97
CA ALA A 96 31.22 -39.95 13.61
C ALA A 96 30.73 -39.22 14.88
N GLN A 97 31.50 -38.27 15.42
CA GLN A 97 31.12 -37.49 16.60
C GLN A 97 30.71 -36.07 16.19
N PRO A 98 29.64 -35.52 16.79
CA PRO A 98 29.32 -34.11 16.63
C PRO A 98 30.41 -33.25 17.27
N LEU A 99 30.70 -32.10 16.66
CA LEU A 99 31.67 -31.14 17.18
C LEU A 99 30.95 -29.88 17.64
N PRO A 100 30.94 -29.55 18.94
CA PRO A 100 30.26 -28.37 19.44
C PRO A 100 31.01 -27.10 19.08
N ILE A 101 30.26 -26.09 18.65
CA ILE A 101 30.68 -24.70 18.49
C ILE A 101 29.99 -23.90 19.62
N PRO A 102 30.71 -23.56 20.70
CA PRO A 102 30.12 -22.85 21.82
C PRO A 102 29.55 -21.49 21.40
N ARG A 103 28.47 -21.08 22.08
CA ARG A 103 28.05 -19.67 22.09
C ARG A 103 29.21 -18.84 22.65
N GLY A 104 29.42 -17.64 22.10
CA GLY A 104 30.51 -16.76 22.56
C GLY A 104 31.83 -16.98 21.83
N THR A 105 31.91 -17.89 20.84
CA THR A 105 33.13 -18.14 20.07
C THR A 105 33.50 -16.90 19.26
N ARG A 106 34.74 -16.42 19.43
CA ARG A 106 35.22 -15.17 18.81
C ARG A 106 35.94 -15.41 17.48
N VAL A 107 35.56 -14.65 16.47
CA VAL A 107 36.11 -14.69 15.10
C VAL A 107 36.54 -13.30 14.66
N THR A 108 37.62 -13.19 13.89
CA THR A 108 38.20 -11.92 13.43
C THR A 108 38.76 -12.06 12.02
N VAL A 109 39.13 -10.93 11.42
CA VAL A 109 39.77 -10.89 10.10
C VAL A 109 41.25 -11.30 10.15
N GLY A 110 41.76 -11.88 9.05
CA GLY A 110 43.18 -12.17 8.85
C GLY A 110 43.98 -10.94 8.41
N ARG A 111 44.80 -10.38 9.32
CA ARG A 111 45.66 -9.17 9.18
C ARG A 111 44.94 -7.90 8.70
N VAL A 112 44.92 -6.88 9.57
CA VAL A 112 44.44 -5.53 9.22
C VAL A 112 45.60 -4.69 8.69
N GLY A 113 45.48 -4.14 7.49
CA GLY A 113 46.34 -3.03 7.06
C GLY A 113 45.92 -1.74 7.77
N GLY A 114 46.86 -0.99 8.34
CA GLY A 114 46.59 0.41 8.76
C GLY A 114 46.30 0.68 10.24
N GLY A 115 46.82 -0.10 11.19
CA GLY A 115 46.89 0.31 12.61
C GLY A 115 45.58 0.37 13.42
N ALA A 116 44.42 0.07 12.81
CA ALA A 116 43.16 -0.08 13.53
C ALA A 116 43.03 -1.47 14.19
N GLU A 117 42.39 -1.55 15.36
CA GLU A 117 42.08 -2.84 15.99
C GLU A 117 41.11 -3.65 15.10
N PRO A 118 41.36 -4.96 14.92
CA PRO A 118 40.51 -5.81 14.09
C PRO A 118 39.12 -6.02 14.70
N PRO A 119 38.04 -6.01 13.88
CA PRO A 119 36.68 -6.27 14.36
C PRO A 119 36.55 -7.70 14.88
N VAL A 120 35.88 -7.85 16.03
CA VAL A 120 35.61 -9.14 16.66
C VAL A 120 34.14 -9.49 16.55
N PHE A 121 33.86 -10.66 15.99
CA PHE A 121 32.54 -11.24 15.90
C PHE A 121 32.38 -12.34 16.94
N VAL A 122 31.21 -12.42 17.57
CA VAL A 122 30.88 -13.38 18.62
C VAL A 122 29.67 -14.18 18.19
N THR A 123 29.74 -15.52 18.26
CA THR A 123 28.61 -16.39 17.91
C THR A 123 27.42 -16.16 18.86
N ALA A 124 26.25 -15.88 18.29
CA ALA A 124 25.06 -15.52 19.04
C ALA A 124 24.43 -16.71 19.78
N LYS A 125 24.56 -17.91 19.21
CA LYS A 125 24.02 -19.17 19.74
C LYS A 125 25.08 -20.26 19.70
N ALA A 126 24.88 -21.29 20.51
CA ALA A 126 25.65 -22.51 20.39
C ALA A 126 25.15 -23.29 19.17
N ALA A 127 26.06 -23.97 18.49
CA ALA A 127 25.74 -24.87 17.39
C ALA A 127 26.63 -26.10 17.47
N GLU A 128 26.40 -27.09 16.61
CA GLU A 128 27.27 -28.24 16.47
C GLU A 128 27.39 -28.61 15.00
N ILE A 129 28.56 -29.07 14.58
CA ILE A 129 28.71 -29.76 13.30
C ILE A 129 28.23 -31.20 13.53
N PRO A 130 27.10 -31.64 12.93
CA PRO A 130 26.55 -32.96 13.19
C PRO A 130 27.51 -34.10 12.80
N ALA A 131 27.30 -35.28 13.39
CA ALA A 131 27.97 -36.49 12.94
C ALA A 131 27.71 -36.72 11.43
N GLY A 132 28.76 -36.95 10.64
CA GLY A 132 28.65 -37.13 9.19
C GLY A 132 28.64 -35.84 8.35
N ALA A 133 28.44 -34.66 8.96
CA ALA A 133 28.51 -33.37 8.25
C ALA A 133 29.95 -32.80 8.24
N THR A 134 30.24 -31.84 7.36
CA THR A 134 31.54 -31.15 7.31
C THR A 134 31.45 -29.67 7.68
N GLU A 135 30.26 -29.10 7.73
CA GLU A 135 30.05 -27.68 8.01
C GLU A 135 28.79 -27.41 8.83
N VAL A 136 28.77 -26.27 9.52
CA VAL A 136 27.59 -25.68 10.17
C VAL A 136 27.67 -24.16 10.04
N THR A 137 26.51 -23.52 9.93
CA THR A 137 26.40 -22.06 9.86
C THR A 137 25.78 -21.52 11.15
N VAL A 138 26.37 -20.45 11.70
CA VAL A 138 25.95 -19.84 12.97
C VAL A 138 25.99 -18.32 12.84
N GLY A 139 24.89 -17.66 13.23
CA GLY A 139 24.84 -16.20 13.30
C GLY A 139 25.81 -15.62 14.34
N ALA A 140 26.47 -14.53 13.99
CA ALA A 140 27.43 -13.82 14.84
C ALA A 140 27.29 -12.31 14.74
N TYR A 141 27.61 -11.61 15.82
CA TYR A 141 27.53 -10.15 15.91
C TYR A 141 28.90 -9.52 16.16
N HIS A 142 29.17 -8.39 15.52
CA HIS A 142 30.33 -7.55 15.81
C HIS A 142 30.15 -6.84 17.16
N CYS A 143 30.66 -7.44 18.23
CA CYS A 143 30.53 -6.94 19.58
C CYS A 143 31.60 -7.51 20.53
N ASP A 144 31.74 -6.87 21.67
CA ASP A 144 32.47 -7.37 22.84
C ASP A 144 31.44 -7.74 23.91
N GLU A 145 31.46 -9.00 24.38
CA GLU A 145 30.55 -9.50 25.40
C GLU A 145 31.14 -9.25 26.80
N VAL A 146 30.39 -8.51 27.61
CA VAL A 146 30.72 -8.25 29.01
C VAL A 146 29.92 -9.19 29.90
N GLU A 147 30.64 -10.06 30.61
CA GLU A 147 30.07 -11.01 31.56
C GLU A 147 29.97 -10.42 32.98
N ALA A 148 28.75 -10.43 33.54
CA ALA A 148 28.43 -10.21 34.96
C ALA A 148 29.11 -9.00 35.63
N GLU A 149 29.10 -7.85 34.97
CA GLU A 149 29.67 -6.63 35.53
C GLU A 149 28.89 -6.19 36.78
N LEU A 150 29.60 -5.93 37.88
CA LEU A 150 29.01 -5.35 39.08
C LEU A 150 28.75 -3.85 38.86
N ALA A 151 27.50 -3.53 38.53
CA ALA A 151 27.06 -2.16 38.24
C ALA A 151 26.81 -1.35 39.52
N GLY A 152 26.39 -2.01 40.61
CA GLY A 152 26.14 -1.35 41.89
C GLY A 152 25.53 -2.27 42.94
N ARG A 153 25.04 -1.67 44.03
CA ARG A 153 24.26 -2.34 45.08
C ARG A 153 22.94 -1.63 45.29
N GLY A 154 21.87 -2.37 45.57
CA GLY A 154 20.56 -1.82 45.88
C GLY A 154 20.60 -0.94 47.13
N ASN A 155 19.89 0.18 47.11
CA ASN A 155 19.75 1.10 48.24
C ASN A 155 18.33 1.13 48.81
N GLY A 156 17.38 0.39 48.22
CA GLY A 156 15.98 0.34 48.63
C GLY A 156 15.18 1.63 48.39
N LEU A 157 15.77 2.64 47.73
CA LEU A 157 15.12 3.92 47.45
C LEU A 157 14.57 3.94 46.02
N GLY A 158 13.40 4.57 45.85
CA GLY A 158 12.82 4.83 44.54
C GLY A 158 13.72 5.75 43.71
N GLY A 159 13.85 5.45 42.42
CA GLY A 159 14.63 6.24 41.46
C GLY A 159 16.12 5.96 41.52
N GLN A 160 16.52 4.85 42.16
CA GLN A 160 17.90 4.39 42.12
C GLN A 160 18.38 4.22 40.66
N TYR A 161 19.61 4.64 40.39
CA TYR A 161 20.29 4.37 39.13
C TYR A 161 21.66 3.75 39.37
N VAL A 162 22.15 3.00 38.37
CA VAL A 162 23.50 2.45 38.33
C VAL A 162 24.14 2.76 36.98
N GLN A 163 25.45 3.04 37.00
CA GLN A 163 26.22 3.43 35.82
C GLN A 163 27.16 2.29 35.43
N LEU A 164 27.03 1.82 34.19
CA LEU A 164 27.96 0.84 33.63
C LEU A 164 29.33 1.47 33.38
N ARG A 165 30.40 0.68 33.57
CA ARG A 165 31.79 1.12 33.45
C ARG A 165 32.28 1.15 32.00
N ARG A 166 31.65 0.38 31.10
CA ARG A 166 32.09 0.24 29.70
C ARG A 166 30.97 0.50 28.68
N PRO A 167 30.34 1.69 28.68
CA PRO A 167 29.47 2.10 27.57
C PRO A 167 30.27 2.31 26.27
N PRO A 168 29.61 2.49 25.11
CA PRO A 168 28.19 2.31 24.85
C PRO A 168 27.80 0.82 24.64
N LEU A 169 26.54 0.49 24.94
CA LEU A 169 25.93 -0.81 24.65
C LEU A 169 25.43 -0.81 23.21
N ILE A 170 25.37 -1.97 22.57
CA ILE A 170 24.82 -2.07 21.22
C ILE A 170 23.31 -1.82 21.20
N ALA A 171 22.79 -1.33 20.08
CA ALA A 171 21.37 -1.32 19.78
C ALA A 171 20.77 -2.73 19.91
N SER A 172 19.50 -2.83 20.28
CA SER A 172 18.85 -4.13 20.44
C SER A 172 18.75 -4.86 19.10
N THR A 173 19.25 -6.09 19.08
CA THR A 173 19.17 -7.05 17.98
C THR A 173 17.93 -7.95 18.08
N GLY A 174 17.15 -7.81 19.17
CA GLY A 174 16.06 -8.72 19.53
C GLY A 174 16.52 -9.93 20.35
N ASP A 175 17.83 -10.15 20.49
CA ASP A 175 18.39 -11.18 21.37
C ASP A 175 18.34 -10.74 22.85
N PRO A 176 17.70 -11.51 23.75
CA PRO A 176 17.71 -11.22 25.20
C PRO A 176 19.12 -11.12 25.78
N ALA A 177 20.11 -11.75 25.16
CA ALA A 177 21.51 -11.69 25.60
C ALA A 177 22.19 -10.34 25.36
N ASP A 178 21.58 -9.42 24.60
CA ASP A 178 22.14 -8.09 24.34
C ASP A 178 22.31 -7.28 25.63
N LEU A 179 21.36 -7.44 26.56
CA LEU A 179 21.36 -6.81 27.87
C LEU A 179 20.51 -7.62 28.84
N ILE A 180 21.14 -8.12 29.89
CA ILE A 180 20.47 -8.75 31.03
C ILE A 180 20.88 -7.97 32.27
N VAL A 181 19.90 -7.42 32.99
CA VAL A 181 20.09 -6.82 34.31
C VAL A 181 19.51 -7.78 35.34
N ALA A 182 20.30 -8.15 36.34
CA ALA A 182 19.86 -9.04 37.39
C ALA A 182 20.26 -8.55 38.79
N VAL A 183 19.40 -8.81 39.77
CA VAL A 183 19.56 -8.39 41.17
C VAL A 183 19.66 -9.62 42.06
N GLU A 184 20.62 -9.63 42.99
CA GLU A 184 20.91 -10.73 43.90
C GLU A 184 19.69 -11.11 44.76
N LEU A 185 19.32 -12.40 44.73
CA LEU A 185 18.32 -13.02 45.60
C LEU A 185 18.98 -13.70 46.80
N ARG A 186 18.25 -13.80 47.91
CA ARG A 186 18.60 -14.68 49.03
C ARG A 186 18.10 -16.09 48.72
N PRO A 187 18.71 -17.14 49.30
CA PRO A 187 18.23 -18.52 49.21
C PRO A 187 16.74 -18.70 49.55
N GLU A 188 16.22 -17.86 50.45
CA GLU A 188 14.83 -17.89 50.92
C GLU A 188 13.82 -17.25 49.93
N GLU A 189 14.30 -16.46 48.97
CA GLU A 189 13.49 -15.73 47.98
C GLU A 189 13.42 -16.46 46.63
N LEU A 190 13.99 -17.67 46.56
CA LEU A 190 14.03 -18.50 45.37
C LEU A 190 12.70 -19.24 45.18
N ASP A 191 12.03 -18.93 44.08
CA ASP A 191 10.87 -19.66 43.54
C ASP A 191 11.23 -20.18 42.15
N GLU A 192 10.89 -21.44 41.85
CA GLU A 192 11.17 -22.10 40.56
C GLU A 192 10.56 -21.37 39.36
N ARG A 193 9.55 -20.52 39.56
CA ARG A 193 8.89 -19.75 38.49
C ARG A 193 9.60 -18.44 38.13
N ILE A 194 10.62 -18.02 38.89
CA ILE A 194 11.29 -16.74 38.68
C ILE A 194 12.46 -16.92 37.70
N PRO A 195 12.53 -16.14 36.59
CA PRO A 195 13.69 -16.16 35.73
C PRO A 195 14.92 -15.65 36.49
N ALA A 196 15.89 -16.53 36.72
CA ALA A 196 17.09 -16.24 37.48
C ALA A 196 18.35 -16.77 36.79
N ARG A 197 19.50 -16.21 37.14
CA ARG A 197 20.82 -16.61 36.63
C ARG A 197 21.79 -16.77 37.79
N GLU A 198 22.57 -17.84 37.77
CA GLU A 198 23.63 -18.08 38.75
C GLU A 198 24.95 -17.49 38.28
N TYR A 199 25.70 -16.88 39.21
CA TYR A 199 27.05 -16.40 38.97
C TYR A 199 27.86 -16.37 40.26
N ALA A 200 29.07 -16.96 40.23
CA ALA A 200 29.99 -17.04 41.36
C ALA A 200 29.35 -17.56 42.67
N GLY A 201 28.46 -18.56 42.57
CA GLY A 201 27.78 -19.18 43.72
C GLY A 201 26.62 -18.37 44.32
N LYS A 202 26.17 -17.30 43.65
CA LYS A 202 25.00 -16.51 44.02
C LYS A 202 23.96 -16.54 42.91
N THR A 203 22.68 -16.41 43.27
CA THR A 203 21.57 -16.38 42.31
C THR A 203 21.02 -14.96 42.16
N TYR A 204 20.74 -14.57 40.92
CA TYR A 204 20.28 -13.22 40.57
C TYR A 204 18.96 -13.32 39.79
N ARG A 205 17.91 -12.64 40.24
CA ARG A 205 16.65 -12.51 39.48
C ARG A 205 16.89 -11.61 38.28
N ILE A 206 16.47 -12.06 37.10
CA ILE A 206 16.49 -11.26 35.87
C ILE A 206 15.32 -10.28 35.91
N TRP A 207 15.62 -9.01 35.70
CA TRP A 207 14.61 -7.95 35.62
C TRP A 207 14.26 -7.69 34.16
N GLN A 208 13.06 -7.19 33.90
CA GLN A 208 12.56 -6.98 32.56
C GLN A 208 12.89 -5.56 32.05
N TRP A 209 13.43 -5.49 30.84
CA TRP A 209 13.68 -4.20 30.19
C TRP A 209 12.35 -3.59 29.71
N ARG A 210 12.06 -2.36 30.15
CA ARG A 210 10.99 -1.55 29.57
C ARG A 210 11.52 -0.73 28.40
N LYS A 211 10.97 -1.01 27.21
CA LYS A 211 11.30 -0.27 25.98
C LYS A 211 10.74 1.15 26.04
N GLU A 212 9.61 1.35 26.70
CA GLU A 212 9.06 2.66 27.02
C GLU A 212 9.83 3.28 28.20
N SER A 213 10.22 4.54 28.10
CA SER A 213 11.00 5.25 29.14
C SER A 213 10.16 5.66 30.36
N HIS A 214 9.18 4.86 30.78
CA HIS A 214 8.31 5.12 31.92
C HIS A 214 7.99 3.86 32.74
N PHE A 215 7.61 4.05 34.01
CA PHE A 215 7.31 2.96 34.96
C PHE A 215 5.81 2.77 35.25
N THR A 216 4.92 3.50 34.57
CA THR A 216 3.47 3.38 34.77
C THR A 216 2.91 2.09 34.18
N ASN A 217 2.03 1.41 34.92
CA ASN A 217 1.39 0.15 34.55
C ASN A 217 2.39 -1.00 34.27
N PRO A 218 3.10 -1.50 35.29
CA PRO A 218 4.20 -2.46 35.12
C PRO A 218 3.79 -3.77 34.41
N GLY A 219 2.54 -4.21 34.53
CA GLY A 219 2.05 -5.50 34.01
C GLY A 219 1.99 -6.55 35.12
N GLU A 220 2.07 -7.83 34.78
CA GLU A 220 2.05 -8.93 35.76
C GLU A 220 3.35 -9.05 36.58
N ASP A 221 4.49 -8.58 36.05
CA ASP A 221 5.79 -8.54 36.73
C ASP A 221 6.26 -7.10 36.88
N ASP A 222 6.46 -6.66 38.13
CA ASP A 222 6.85 -5.30 38.49
C ASP A 222 8.37 -5.09 38.60
N HIS A 223 9.18 -6.13 38.34
CA HIS A 223 10.64 -6.05 38.35
C HIS A 223 11.18 -5.51 37.03
N ILE A 224 10.98 -4.23 36.80
CA ILE A 224 11.30 -3.54 35.54
C ILE A 224 12.44 -2.52 35.69
N TYR A 225 13.17 -2.27 34.61
CA TYR A 225 14.18 -1.21 34.52
C TYR A 225 14.14 -0.49 33.18
N VAL A 226 14.64 0.75 33.17
CA VAL A 226 14.90 1.55 31.97
C VAL A 226 16.40 1.73 31.80
N VAL A 227 16.90 1.74 30.56
CA VAL A 227 18.32 1.90 30.27
C VAL A 227 18.55 2.90 29.13
N ASP A 228 19.51 3.80 29.34
CA ASP A 228 20.15 4.54 28.24
C ASP A 228 21.35 3.71 27.78
N ARG A 229 21.21 3.05 26.63
CA ARG A 229 22.25 2.17 26.08
C ARG A 229 23.49 2.94 25.64
N ASN A 230 23.37 4.22 25.27
CA ASN A 230 24.52 4.99 24.82
C ASN A 230 25.39 5.43 26.01
N SER A 231 24.76 5.94 27.09
CA SER A 231 25.50 6.31 28.30
C SER A 231 25.79 5.13 29.23
N GLY A 232 25.02 4.04 29.16
CA GLY A 232 25.10 2.91 30.09
C GLY A 232 24.42 3.15 31.43
N LEU A 233 23.49 4.10 31.52
CA LEU A 233 22.75 4.42 32.74
C LEU A 233 21.50 3.53 32.84
N ILE A 234 21.42 2.72 33.91
CA ILE A 234 20.24 1.90 34.23
C ILE A 234 19.50 2.54 35.38
N THR A 235 18.19 2.75 35.22
CA THR A 235 17.31 3.39 36.20
C THR A 235 16.21 2.43 36.63
N PHE A 236 15.93 2.41 37.93
CA PHE A 236 14.86 1.63 38.55
C PHE A 236 13.67 2.53 38.93
N ALA A 237 12.55 1.91 39.29
CA ALA A 237 11.28 2.63 39.48
C ALA A 237 11.36 3.77 40.53
N PRO A 238 10.80 4.96 40.26
CA PRO A 238 10.74 6.07 41.20
C PRO A 238 9.62 5.88 42.24
N ALA A 239 9.74 6.60 43.35
CA ALA A 239 8.67 6.80 44.32
C ALA A 239 7.88 8.07 43.96
N VAL A 240 6.56 7.96 43.75
CA VAL A 240 5.72 9.08 43.32
C VAL A 240 4.45 9.15 44.18
N ARG A 241 3.97 10.36 44.47
CA ARG A 241 2.65 10.58 45.09
C ARG A 241 1.59 10.62 44.00
N MET A 242 0.63 9.71 44.04
CA MET A 242 -0.49 9.63 43.10
C MET A 242 -1.66 10.51 43.59
N ARG A 243 -2.48 11.00 42.66
CA ARG A 243 -3.74 11.66 43.02
C ARG A 243 -4.78 10.60 43.40
N GLN A 244 -5.45 10.79 44.53
CA GLN A 244 -6.57 9.98 44.99
C GLN A 244 -7.88 10.40 44.29
N ALA A 245 -8.93 9.59 44.44
CA ALA A 245 -10.24 9.82 43.81
C ALA A 245 -10.92 11.15 44.21
N ASP A 246 -10.45 11.79 45.28
CA ASP A 246 -10.89 13.10 45.77
C ASP A 246 -10.04 14.28 45.23
N ASP A 247 -9.20 14.01 44.22
CA ASP A 247 -8.29 14.95 43.55
C ASP A 247 -7.15 15.51 44.44
N LYS A 248 -6.92 14.94 45.62
CA LYS A 248 -5.78 15.25 46.49
C LYS A 248 -4.59 14.34 46.20
N LEU A 249 -3.38 14.88 46.36
CA LEU A 249 -2.15 14.08 46.35
C LEU A 249 -2.10 13.20 47.61
N ALA A 250 -1.81 11.91 47.44
CA ALA A 250 -1.59 10.99 48.55
C ALA A 250 -0.49 11.50 49.49
N GLU A 251 -0.67 11.30 50.81
CA GLU A 251 0.29 11.75 51.82
C GLU A 251 1.64 11.03 51.72
N THR A 252 1.62 9.77 51.29
CA THR A 252 2.79 8.91 51.13
C THR A 252 3.13 8.68 49.66
N ALA A 253 4.42 8.67 49.34
CA ALA A 253 4.89 8.29 48.02
C ALA A 253 4.90 6.76 47.90
N GLU A 254 4.39 6.23 46.79
CA GLU A 254 4.38 4.81 46.49
C GLU A 254 5.38 4.51 45.37
N MET A 255 6.01 3.33 45.41
CA MET A 255 6.91 2.89 44.35
C MET A 255 6.07 2.49 43.14
N LEU A 256 6.42 2.99 41.94
CA LEU A 256 5.69 2.61 40.71
C LEU A 256 5.91 1.15 40.30
N ALA A 257 7.02 0.55 40.73
CA ALA A 257 7.38 -0.84 40.49
C ALA A 257 8.42 -1.29 41.54
N ALA A 258 8.88 -2.53 41.47
CA ALA A 258 9.89 -3.05 42.40
C ALA A 258 11.22 -2.27 42.32
N VAL A 259 11.93 -2.19 43.45
CA VAL A 259 13.25 -1.53 43.56
C VAL A 259 14.29 -2.48 44.16
N PRO A 260 15.58 -2.39 43.76
CA PRO A 260 16.62 -3.26 44.32
C PRO A 260 16.77 -3.06 45.84
N ALA A 261 16.56 -4.14 46.61
CA ALA A 261 16.64 -4.10 48.06
C ALA A 261 18.05 -3.72 48.57
N VAL A 262 18.12 -3.19 49.80
CA VAL A 262 19.36 -2.69 50.41
C VAL A 262 20.45 -3.77 50.42
N GLY A 263 21.63 -3.42 49.89
CA GLY A 263 22.83 -4.24 49.92
C GLY A 263 22.95 -5.30 48.82
N ARG A 264 21.89 -5.56 48.04
CA ARG A 264 21.85 -6.57 46.96
C ARG A 264 22.74 -6.20 45.79
N GLU A 265 23.57 -7.11 45.32
CA GLU A 265 24.38 -6.89 44.12
C GLU A 265 23.50 -6.75 42.87
N ILE A 266 23.77 -5.73 42.07
CA ILE A 266 23.17 -5.50 40.75
C ILE A 266 24.23 -5.85 39.71
N ARG A 267 24.00 -6.91 38.94
CA ARG A 267 24.92 -7.40 37.91
C ARG A 267 24.30 -7.33 36.53
N VAL A 268 25.16 -7.03 35.55
CA VAL A 268 24.72 -6.76 34.19
C VAL A 268 25.59 -7.52 33.19
N TRP A 269 24.93 -8.21 32.25
CA TRP A 269 25.55 -8.86 31.10
C TRP A 269 25.13 -8.11 29.86
N TYR A 270 26.07 -7.71 29.01
CA TYR A 270 25.74 -6.89 27.87
C TYR A 270 26.76 -6.98 26.74
N ARG A 271 26.32 -6.62 25.53
CA ARG A 271 27.17 -6.48 24.35
C ARG A 271 27.51 -5.01 24.11
N ARG A 272 28.77 -4.73 23.81
CA ARG A 272 29.29 -3.38 23.48
C ARG A 272 30.13 -3.38 22.19
N GLY A 273 30.61 -2.22 21.77
CA GLY A 273 31.50 -2.09 20.62
C GLY A 273 30.76 -1.61 19.38
N GLY A 274 30.09 -2.49 18.62
CA GLY A 274 29.30 -2.11 17.45
C GLY A 274 30.05 -1.24 16.41
N GLY A 275 29.33 -0.58 15.53
CA GLY A 275 29.92 0.41 14.62
C GLY A 275 30.30 -0.10 13.23
N ASN A 276 30.80 0.84 12.42
CA ASN A 276 31.13 0.62 11.00
C ASN A 276 32.24 -0.42 10.78
N ALA A 277 33.13 -0.60 11.75
CA ALA A 277 34.22 -1.59 11.67
C ALA A 277 33.69 -3.03 11.52
N GLY A 278 32.44 -3.29 11.93
CA GLY A 278 31.78 -4.57 11.73
C GLY A 278 31.30 -4.81 10.30
N ASN A 279 31.30 -3.82 9.41
CA ASN A 279 30.86 -4.04 8.02
C ASN A 279 32.01 -4.63 7.20
N VAL A 280 32.14 -5.95 7.26
CA VAL A 280 33.24 -6.73 6.67
C VAL A 280 32.77 -7.43 5.39
N ALA A 281 33.60 -7.42 4.35
CA ALA A 281 33.31 -8.11 3.09
C ALA A 281 33.23 -9.64 3.27
N ALA A 282 32.60 -10.33 2.30
CA ALA A 282 32.61 -11.79 2.26
C ALA A 282 34.04 -12.36 2.30
N ASP A 283 34.18 -13.54 2.89
CA ASP A 283 35.40 -14.35 2.99
C ASP A 283 36.59 -13.67 3.69
N ARG A 284 36.32 -12.72 4.58
CA ARG A 284 37.36 -12.00 5.33
C ARG A 284 37.47 -12.44 6.80
N LEU A 285 36.42 -12.98 7.40
CA LEU A 285 36.38 -13.45 8.79
C LEU A 285 36.93 -14.88 8.89
N THR A 286 38.25 -15.00 8.83
CA THR A 286 38.94 -16.29 8.67
C THR A 286 39.72 -16.76 9.89
N VAL A 287 39.83 -15.94 10.94
CA VAL A 287 40.67 -16.23 12.11
C VAL A 287 39.81 -16.48 13.35
N LEU A 288 39.95 -17.68 13.95
CA LEU A 288 39.38 -17.99 15.26
C LEU A 288 40.27 -17.43 16.37
N LYS A 289 39.71 -16.52 17.19
CA LYS A 289 40.38 -16.07 18.42
C LYS A 289 40.28 -17.10 19.55
N ASP A 290 39.23 -17.92 19.54
CA ASP A 290 39.05 -19.07 20.41
C ASP A 290 39.22 -20.35 19.57
N PRO A 291 40.43 -20.95 19.52
CA PRO A 291 40.71 -22.04 18.59
C PRO A 291 39.88 -23.30 18.92
N ILE A 292 39.16 -23.80 17.93
CA ILE A 292 38.47 -25.09 17.98
C ILE A 292 39.29 -26.08 17.15
N PRO A 293 39.83 -27.17 17.74
CA PRO A 293 40.71 -28.09 17.02
C PRO A 293 40.09 -28.66 15.73
N GLY A 294 40.81 -28.53 14.62
CA GLY A 294 40.39 -29.10 13.33
C GLY A 294 39.29 -28.33 12.59
N VAL A 295 38.97 -27.11 13.04
CA VAL A 295 37.91 -26.26 12.46
C VAL A 295 38.49 -25.00 11.85
N SER A 296 38.02 -24.66 10.65
CA SER A 296 38.19 -23.37 9.98
C SER A 296 36.88 -22.60 10.00
N VAL A 297 36.94 -21.28 9.88
CA VAL A 297 35.75 -20.41 9.80
C VAL A 297 35.87 -19.46 8.61
N THR A 298 34.74 -19.15 7.99
CA THR A 298 34.60 -18.07 7.00
C THR A 298 33.22 -17.44 7.08
N ASN A 299 33.04 -16.28 6.46
CA ASN A 299 31.73 -15.67 6.22
C ASN A 299 31.44 -15.66 4.71
N ARG A 300 30.51 -16.49 4.22
CA ARG A 300 30.19 -16.56 2.78
C ARG A 300 29.55 -15.27 2.27
N GLU A 301 28.86 -14.56 3.14
CA GLU A 301 28.23 -13.27 2.83
C GLU A 301 28.91 -12.12 3.59
N ARG A 302 28.66 -10.89 3.13
CA ARG A 302 29.15 -9.68 3.81
C ARG A 302 28.47 -9.49 5.17
N ALA A 303 29.24 -9.10 6.17
CA ALA A 303 28.70 -8.62 7.43
C ALA A 303 28.10 -7.21 7.23
N THR A 304 26.86 -7.00 7.69
CA THR A 304 26.12 -5.76 7.47
C THR A 304 25.36 -5.31 8.71
N GLY A 305 24.92 -4.06 8.73
CA GLY A 305 24.10 -3.51 9.82
C GLY A 305 24.89 -2.74 10.88
N GLY A 306 26.23 -2.79 10.85
CA GLY A 306 27.07 -2.01 11.74
C GLY A 306 26.92 -0.52 11.49
N LYS A 307 26.54 0.24 12.53
CA LYS A 307 26.42 1.71 12.50
C LYS A 307 27.04 2.33 13.74
N PRO A 308 27.72 3.49 13.64
CA PRO A 308 28.21 4.20 14.80
C PRO A 308 27.04 4.65 15.67
N GLY A 309 27.33 4.93 16.94
CA GLY A 309 26.38 5.64 17.81
C GLY A 309 26.04 7.00 17.20
N GLU A 310 24.83 7.46 17.45
CA GLU A 310 24.36 8.74 16.94
C GLU A 310 25.20 9.90 17.50
N THR A 311 25.49 10.88 16.65
CA THR A 311 26.17 12.10 17.06
C THR A 311 25.19 13.08 17.71
N LEU A 312 25.70 13.94 18.60
CA LEU A 312 24.88 14.99 19.20
C LEU A 312 24.24 15.90 18.13
N GLU A 313 24.98 16.24 17.08
CA GLU A 313 24.48 17.07 15.97
C GLU A 313 23.26 16.45 15.29
N ASN A 314 23.28 15.14 15.01
CA ASN A 314 22.14 14.46 14.41
C ASN A 314 20.94 14.38 15.37
N ALA A 315 21.21 14.14 16.66
CA ALA A 315 20.16 14.10 17.68
C ALA A 315 19.46 15.46 17.87
N LEU A 316 20.17 16.58 17.73
CA LEU A 316 19.58 17.92 17.77
C LEU A 316 18.62 18.18 16.59
N LEU A 317 18.86 17.52 15.44
CA LEU A 317 17.98 17.57 14.27
C LEU A 317 16.79 16.61 14.40
N ARG A 318 17.01 15.41 14.95
CA ARG A 318 16.01 14.35 15.16
C ARG A 318 15.03 14.68 16.29
N GLY A 319 15.52 15.18 17.42
CA GLY A 319 14.76 15.37 18.66
C GLY A 319 13.42 16.12 18.48
N PRO A 320 13.39 17.29 17.81
CA PRO A 320 12.14 17.98 17.52
C PRO A 320 11.16 17.19 16.64
N GLN A 321 11.68 16.39 15.71
CA GLN A 321 10.85 15.56 14.83
C GLN A 321 10.21 14.40 15.61
N GLU A 322 10.95 13.79 16.53
CA GLU A 322 10.42 12.78 17.45
C GLU A 322 9.36 13.34 18.39
N LEU A 323 9.52 14.57 18.86
CA LEU A 323 8.52 15.21 19.73
C LEU A 323 7.20 15.50 19.02
N HIS A 324 7.26 15.80 17.73
CA HIS A 324 6.06 15.92 16.91
C HIS A 324 5.45 14.55 16.54
N SER A 325 6.30 13.51 16.50
CA SER A 325 5.92 12.11 16.36
C SER A 325 5.53 11.53 17.73
N LEU A 326 4.37 11.93 18.26
CA LEU A 326 3.79 11.23 19.40
C LEU A 326 3.74 9.73 19.05
N GLN A 327 4.10 8.83 19.98
CA GLN A 327 4.12 7.36 19.77
C GLN A 327 2.72 6.75 19.55
N ARG A 328 1.77 7.54 19.05
CA ARG A 328 0.39 7.18 18.76
C ARG A 328 0.09 7.52 17.31
N ALA A 329 -0.56 6.60 16.60
CA ALA A 329 -0.94 6.79 15.21
C ALA A 329 -2.27 7.56 15.13
N VAL A 330 -2.25 8.91 15.18
CA VAL A 330 -3.48 9.71 15.17
C VAL A 330 -3.76 10.27 13.77
N THR A 331 -2.78 10.92 13.16
CA THR A 331 -2.87 11.47 11.81
C THR A 331 -2.36 10.46 10.78
N ALA A 332 -2.76 10.59 9.51
CA ALA A 332 -2.25 9.74 8.43
C ALA A 332 -0.70 9.71 8.40
N LYS A 333 -0.07 10.86 8.64
CA LYS A 333 1.40 10.95 8.66
C LYS A 333 2.03 10.16 9.82
N ASP A 334 1.33 10.04 10.95
CA ASP A 334 1.80 9.24 12.09
C ASP A 334 1.76 7.74 11.74
N PHE A 335 0.68 7.27 11.10
CA PHE A 335 0.60 5.89 10.60
C PHE A 335 1.73 5.59 9.61
N GLU A 336 1.98 6.49 8.66
CA GLU A 336 3.07 6.36 7.67
C GLU A 336 4.45 6.32 8.34
N LEU A 337 4.70 7.20 9.31
CA LEU A 337 5.99 7.27 10.01
C LEU A 337 6.24 6.02 10.88
N ILE A 338 5.22 5.57 11.62
CA ILE A 338 5.30 4.38 12.47
C ILE A 338 5.59 3.14 11.61
N ALA A 339 4.89 2.99 10.48
CA ALA A 339 5.08 1.88 9.55
C ALA A 339 6.52 1.83 9.01
N ARG A 340 7.08 2.98 8.61
CA ARG A 340 8.47 3.05 8.11
C ARG A 340 9.50 2.74 9.21
N ASN A 341 9.37 3.37 10.38
CA ASN A 341 10.36 3.28 11.45
C ASN A 341 10.46 1.90 12.11
N HIS A 342 9.37 1.12 12.12
CA HIS A 342 9.32 -0.19 12.79
C HIS A 342 9.42 -1.39 11.83
N SER A 343 9.66 -1.13 10.55
CA SER A 343 9.74 -2.15 9.50
C SER A 343 11.05 -2.93 9.45
N GLY A 344 12.05 -2.63 10.29
CA GLY A 344 13.37 -3.26 10.19
C GLY A 344 14.08 -3.03 8.86
N ARG A 345 13.76 -1.93 8.15
CA ARG A 345 14.14 -1.60 6.76
C ARG A 345 13.42 -2.39 5.67
N ALA A 346 12.36 -3.14 5.98
CA ALA A 346 11.58 -3.82 4.95
C ALA A 346 10.74 -2.85 4.09
N VAL A 347 10.43 -1.65 4.59
CA VAL A 347 9.55 -0.68 3.94
C VAL A 347 10.28 0.64 3.67
N GLU A 348 10.28 1.07 2.41
CA GLU A 348 10.86 2.35 1.99
C GLU A 348 9.86 3.50 2.16
N ARG A 349 8.63 3.29 1.68
CA ARG A 349 7.53 4.26 1.72
C ARG A 349 6.27 3.63 2.29
N ALA A 350 5.47 4.43 2.97
CA ALA A 350 4.14 4.07 3.40
C ALA A 350 3.18 5.21 3.06
N ARG A 351 1.91 4.88 2.79
CA ARG A 351 0.82 5.84 2.56
C ARG A 351 -0.38 5.44 3.38
N ALA A 352 -0.88 6.34 4.23
CA ALA A 352 -2.06 6.09 5.03
C ALA A 352 -3.23 6.97 4.58
N PHE A 353 -4.43 6.40 4.57
CA PHE A 353 -5.67 7.12 4.29
C PHE A 353 -6.83 6.47 5.03
N THR A 354 -7.93 7.21 5.16
CA THR A 354 -9.19 6.64 5.64
C THR A 354 -9.91 5.98 4.48
N ARG A 355 -10.47 4.79 4.65
CA ARG A 355 -11.24 4.14 3.57
C ARG A 355 -12.39 5.02 3.10
N ALA A 356 -12.96 5.82 3.99
CA ALA A 356 -13.99 6.81 3.67
C ALA A 356 -13.55 7.89 2.66
N ALA A 357 -12.25 8.17 2.53
CA ALA A 357 -11.73 9.11 1.53
C ALA A 357 -11.79 8.55 0.10
N LEU A 358 -11.72 7.22 -0.05
CA LEU A 358 -11.80 6.53 -1.34
C LEU A 358 -13.22 6.04 -1.63
N TRP A 359 -13.96 5.67 -0.58
CA TRP A 359 -15.24 5.00 -0.63
C TRP A 359 -16.25 5.75 0.20
N ARG A 360 -17.27 6.32 -0.45
CA ARG A 360 -18.27 7.15 0.23
C ARG A 360 -18.99 6.43 1.40
N HIS A 361 -19.08 5.10 1.33
CA HIS A 361 -19.79 4.27 2.31
C HIS A 361 -18.89 3.32 3.09
N ALA A 362 -17.56 3.52 3.06
CA ALA A 362 -16.69 2.72 3.91
C ALA A 362 -17.02 2.96 5.40
N PRO A 363 -16.91 1.92 6.24
CA PRO A 363 -17.18 2.07 7.67
C PRO A 363 -16.28 3.15 8.29
N PRO A 364 -16.82 4.02 9.16
CA PRO A 364 -16.02 5.05 9.83
C PRO A 364 -14.93 4.42 10.70
N GLY A 365 -13.88 5.18 10.96
CA GLY A 365 -12.75 4.73 11.78
C GLY A 365 -11.85 3.66 11.12
N HIS A 366 -12.03 3.36 9.83
CA HIS A 366 -11.13 2.43 9.12
C HIS A 366 -10.00 3.19 8.42
N VAL A 367 -8.78 2.95 8.88
CA VAL A 367 -7.54 3.46 8.28
C VAL A 367 -6.86 2.33 7.54
N GLU A 368 -6.43 2.59 6.31
CA GLU A 368 -5.63 1.66 5.53
C GLU A 368 -4.24 2.25 5.31
N VAL A 369 -3.22 1.40 5.48
CA VAL A 369 -1.82 1.75 5.29
C VAL A 369 -1.24 0.88 4.18
N LEU A 370 -0.87 1.54 3.08
CA LEU A 370 -0.21 0.92 1.94
C LEU A 370 1.30 0.99 2.11
N LEU A 371 1.97 -0.13 1.91
CA LEU A 371 3.41 -0.26 2.05
C LEU A 371 4.07 -0.39 0.67
N VAL A 372 5.26 0.20 0.52
CA VAL A 372 6.16 0.00 -0.62
C VAL A 372 7.45 -0.62 -0.07
N PRO A 373 7.88 -1.79 -0.59
CA PRO A 373 9.04 -2.50 -0.05
C PRO A 373 10.34 -1.72 -0.32
N ALA A 374 11.35 -1.96 0.50
CA ALA A 374 12.66 -1.36 0.33
C ALA A 374 13.52 -2.09 -0.72
N ILE A 375 14.19 -1.29 -1.56
CA ILE A 375 15.09 -1.75 -2.61
C ILE A 375 16.52 -1.28 -2.26
N PRO A 376 17.54 -2.17 -2.28
CA PRO A 376 18.93 -1.81 -2.03
C PRO A 376 19.46 -0.85 -3.08
N GLU A 377 20.43 -0.02 -2.69
CA GLU A 377 21.01 0.99 -3.59
C GLU A 377 21.59 0.37 -4.87
N GLU A 378 22.14 -0.84 -4.80
CA GLU A 378 22.73 -1.54 -5.96
C GLU A 378 21.68 -1.92 -7.02
N GLU A 379 20.41 -2.00 -6.63
CA GLU A 379 19.28 -2.42 -7.46
C GLU A 379 18.41 -1.24 -7.95
N LEU A 380 18.71 -0.01 -7.51
CA LEU A 380 17.91 1.19 -7.85
C LEU A 380 18.01 1.62 -9.31
N GLU A 381 18.98 1.11 -10.09
CA GLU A 381 19.12 1.44 -11.51
C GLU A 381 17.90 1.01 -12.34
N ARG A 382 17.29 -0.12 -11.99
CA ARG A 382 16.09 -0.62 -12.66
C ARG A 382 15.24 -1.44 -11.70
N VAL A 383 14.25 -0.77 -11.11
CA VAL A 383 13.26 -1.41 -10.24
C VAL A 383 12.16 -2.02 -11.10
N THR A 384 12.00 -3.35 -11.03
CA THR A 384 10.93 -4.07 -11.74
C THR A 384 9.80 -4.47 -10.79
N LEU A 385 8.63 -4.79 -11.36
CA LEU A 385 7.50 -5.28 -10.58
C LEU A 385 7.84 -6.56 -9.80
N ASP A 386 8.55 -7.50 -10.45
CA ASP A 386 8.93 -8.77 -9.84
C ASP A 386 9.85 -8.57 -8.63
N MET A 387 10.75 -7.58 -8.68
CA MET A 387 11.63 -7.24 -7.55
C MET A 387 10.86 -6.67 -6.37
N LEU A 388 9.85 -5.84 -6.62
CA LEU A 388 8.97 -5.32 -5.58
C LEU A 388 8.21 -6.48 -4.94
N GLN A 389 7.51 -7.28 -5.74
CA GLN A 389 6.70 -8.42 -5.28
C GLN A 389 7.51 -9.46 -4.51
N ALA A 390 8.74 -9.76 -4.94
CA ALA A 390 9.63 -10.69 -4.23
C ALA A 390 9.98 -10.22 -2.81
N ARG A 391 9.85 -8.93 -2.51
CA ARG A 391 10.17 -8.31 -1.21
C ARG A 391 8.91 -7.97 -0.39
N GLU A 392 7.72 -8.20 -0.93
CA GLU A 392 6.44 -8.04 -0.24
C GLU A 392 6.16 -9.23 0.69
N THR A 393 6.93 -9.29 1.79
CA THR A 393 6.84 -10.41 2.74
C THR A 393 5.67 -10.24 3.72
N GLU A 394 4.92 -11.32 3.93
CA GLU A 394 3.79 -11.32 4.86
C GLU A 394 4.24 -11.06 6.31
N ALA A 395 5.40 -11.58 6.71
CA ALA A 395 5.97 -11.34 8.03
C ALA A 395 6.21 -9.85 8.31
N ALA A 396 6.70 -9.09 7.32
CA ALA A 396 6.90 -7.64 7.48
C ALA A 396 5.55 -6.90 7.59
N ARG A 397 4.56 -7.31 6.78
CA ARG A 397 3.20 -6.74 6.80
C ARG A 397 2.54 -6.95 8.16
N GLU A 398 2.54 -8.18 8.68
CA GLU A 398 1.97 -8.55 9.98
C GLU A 398 2.68 -7.84 11.15
N GLN A 399 4.01 -7.74 11.10
CA GLN A 399 4.78 -7.02 12.11
C GLN A 399 4.37 -5.54 12.18
N ILE A 400 4.22 -4.88 11.02
CA ILE A 400 3.82 -3.48 10.95
C ILE A 400 2.37 -3.30 11.42
N GLU A 401 1.48 -4.20 11.02
CA GLU A 401 0.08 -4.19 11.45
C GLU A 401 -0.03 -4.30 12.98
N LYS A 402 0.72 -5.22 13.60
CA LYS A 402 0.78 -5.35 15.06
C LYS A 402 1.26 -4.06 15.74
N VAL A 403 2.33 -3.45 15.22
CA VAL A 403 2.89 -2.20 15.77
C VAL A 403 1.88 -1.04 15.68
N LEU A 404 1.12 -0.96 14.58
CA LEU A 404 0.08 0.05 14.40
C LEU A 404 -1.14 -0.22 15.29
N ASP A 405 -1.52 -1.49 15.46
CA ASP A 405 -2.62 -1.90 16.34
C ASP A 405 -2.36 -1.52 17.82
N GLU A 406 -1.11 -1.64 18.28
CA GLU A 406 -0.69 -1.20 19.63
C GLU A 406 -0.76 0.32 19.83
N ARG A 407 -0.79 1.12 18.75
CA ARG A 407 -0.58 2.59 18.78
C ARG A 407 -1.76 3.41 18.24
N ARG A 408 -2.75 2.76 17.63
CA ARG A 408 -3.96 3.42 17.09
C ARG A 408 -4.92 3.85 18.22
N PRO A 409 -5.79 4.84 17.96
CA PRO A 409 -6.90 5.16 18.86
C PRO A 409 -7.86 3.97 19.01
N LEU A 410 -8.44 3.83 20.21
CA LEU A 410 -9.55 2.91 20.43
C LEU A 410 -10.73 3.27 19.50
N GLY A 411 -11.36 2.25 18.91
CA GLY A 411 -12.45 2.42 17.93
C GLY A 411 -12.00 2.69 16.49
N THR A 412 -10.70 2.83 16.22
CA THR A 412 -10.15 2.85 14.86
C THR A 412 -9.72 1.45 14.46
N THR A 413 -10.03 0.97 13.26
CA THR A 413 -9.48 -0.29 12.71
C THR A 413 -8.38 0.06 11.72
N CYS A 414 -7.21 -0.55 11.84
CA CYS A 414 -6.11 -0.39 10.89
C CYS A 414 -6.00 -1.65 10.04
N VAL A 415 -5.89 -1.50 8.72
CA VAL A 415 -5.59 -2.58 7.79
C VAL A 415 -4.30 -2.23 7.07
N VAL A 416 -3.35 -3.16 7.05
CA VAL A 416 -2.06 -2.97 6.36
C VAL A 416 -2.00 -3.84 5.11
N SER A 417 -1.65 -3.25 3.97
CA SER A 417 -1.59 -3.94 2.67
C SER A 417 -0.41 -3.46 1.84
N TRP A 418 0.04 -4.29 0.91
CA TRP A 418 1.06 -3.89 -0.07
C TRP A 418 0.44 -3.04 -1.18
N THR A 419 1.20 -2.07 -1.67
CA THR A 419 0.75 -1.13 -2.71
C THR A 419 0.55 -1.87 -4.04
N ARG A 420 -0.48 -1.49 -4.80
CA ARG A 420 -0.67 -1.99 -6.16
C ARG A 420 0.08 -1.12 -7.18
N TYR A 421 0.61 -1.76 -8.22
CA TYR A 421 1.41 -1.10 -9.23
C TYR A 421 0.81 -1.24 -10.63
N LYS A 422 0.98 -0.21 -11.45
CA LYS A 422 0.69 -0.24 -12.88
C LYS A 422 1.99 -0.15 -13.66
N LYS A 423 2.25 -1.16 -14.50
CA LYS A 423 3.40 -1.14 -15.40
C LYS A 423 3.16 -0.16 -16.54
N VAL A 424 4.17 0.64 -16.86
CA VAL A 424 4.12 1.59 -17.96
C VAL A 424 5.39 1.54 -18.80
N GLN A 425 5.19 1.39 -20.11
CA GLN A 425 6.23 1.50 -21.11
C GLN A 425 6.12 2.86 -21.79
N VAL A 426 7.26 3.43 -22.14
CA VAL A 426 7.35 4.72 -22.84
C VAL A 426 8.01 4.42 -24.18
N ASN A 427 7.30 4.76 -25.26
CA ASN A 427 7.82 4.73 -26.61
C ASN A 427 8.01 6.17 -27.06
N ALA A 428 9.23 6.56 -27.40
CA ALA A 428 9.53 7.94 -27.80
C ALA A 428 10.63 7.98 -28.86
N THR A 429 10.56 8.96 -29.75
CA THR A 429 11.67 9.31 -30.65
C THR A 429 12.38 10.54 -30.10
N VAL A 430 13.70 10.47 -29.93
CA VAL A 430 14.52 11.53 -29.35
C VAL A 430 15.50 11.98 -30.42
N VAL A 431 15.64 13.29 -30.61
CA VAL A 431 16.60 13.85 -31.55
C VAL A 431 17.72 14.54 -30.78
N VAL A 432 18.96 14.19 -31.12
CA VAL A 432 20.18 14.65 -30.43
C VAL A 432 21.08 15.48 -31.34
N GLN A 433 22.06 16.13 -30.75
CA GLN A 433 23.11 16.88 -31.47
C GLN A 433 23.95 15.94 -32.36
N PRO A 434 24.50 16.42 -33.50
CA PRO A 434 25.24 15.59 -34.45
C PRO A 434 26.45 14.86 -33.86
N GLU A 435 27.11 15.45 -32.87
CA GLU A 435 28.35 14.95 -32.27
C GLU A 435 28.13 13.91 -31.14
N GLU A 436 26.89 13.64 -30.75
CA GLU A 436 26.57 12.72 -29.65
C GLU A 436 26.60 11.24 -30.08
N ASP A 437 26.94 10.37 -29.11
CA ASP A 437 26.82 8.91 -29.26
C ASP A 437 25.36 8.49 -28.99
N LEU A 438 24.70 8.01 -30.04
CA LEU A 438 23.29 7.62 -30.01
C LEU A 438 22.98 6.53 -28.98
N GLU A 439 23.83 5.50 -28.87
CA GLU A 439 23.59 4.37 -27.98
C GLU A 439 23.80 4.79 -26.52
N ALA A 440 24.85 5.57 -26.26
CA ALA A 440 25.12 6.09 -24.94
C ALA A 440 24.02 7.04 -24.46
N VAL A 441 23.49 7.93 -25.33
CA VAL A 441 22.36 8.80 -24.98
C VAL A 441 21.09 7.97 -24.74
N GLN A 442 20.82 6.98 -25.59
CA GLN A 442 19.66 6.09 -25.42
C GLN A 442 19.68 5.39 -24.05
N GLN A 443 20.82 4.81 -23.65
CA GLN A 443 20.98 4.14 -22.37
C GLN A 443 20.74 5.10 -21.19
N ARG A 444 21.28 6.33 -21.24
CA ARG A 444 21.07 7.33 -20.19
C ARG A 444 19.62 7.78 -20.08
N ILE A 445 18.92 7.97 -21.20
CA ILE A 445 17.49 8.35 -21.21
C ILE A 445 16.65 7.21 -20.62
N VAL A 446 16.89 5.96 -21.04
CA VAL A 446 16.17 4.78 -20.51
C VAL A 446 16.43 4.61 -19.01
N GLN A 447 17.68 4.77 -18.56
CA GLN A 447 18.03 4.72 -17.13
C GLN A 447 17.29 5.82 -16.36
N ARG A 448 17.26 7.06 -16.88
CA ARG A 448 16.56 8.17 -16.23
C ARG A 448 15.05 7.96 -16.17
N LEU A 449 14.44 7.41 -17.22
CA LEU A 449 13.03 7.01 -17.22
C LEU A 449 12.76 5.97 -16.12
N ASN A 450 13.58 4.90 -16.04
CA ASN A 450 13.47 3.86 -15.02
C ASN A 450 13.63 4.40 -13.60
N GLN A 451 14.54 5.35 -13.38
CA GLN A 451 14.80 5.92 -12.06
C GLN A 451 13.83 7.04 -11.68
N THR A 452 13.11 7.63 -12.64
CA THR A 452 12.11 8.67 -12.35
C THR A 452 10.72 8.08 -12.16
N ILE A 453 10.30 7.15 -13.03
CA ILE A 453 8.97 6.51 -13.04
C ILE A 453 9.03 5.22 -12.22
N THR A 454 9.29 5.38 -10.92
CA THR A 454 9.49 4.24 -9.99
C THR A 454 8.82 4.51 -8.65
N PRO A 455 8.30 3.49 -7.95
CA PRO A 455 7.61 3.67 -6.68
C PRO A 455 8.57 3.94 -5.52
N VAL A 456 9.88 3.74 -5.67
CA VAL A 456 10.87 3.98 -4.60
C VAL A 456 11.61 5.29 -4.83
N THR A 457 12.32 5.77 -3.80
CA THR A 457 13.16 6.96 -3.93
C THR A 457 14.44 6.64 -4.68
N THR A 458 14.85 7.51 -5.60
CA THR A 458 16.10 7.40 -6.36
C THR A 458 16.84 8.75 -6.39
N PRO A 459 18.11 8.78 -6.84
CA PRO A 459 18.82 10.05 -7.05
C PRO A 459 18.12 11.02 -8.02
N PHE A 460 17.34 10.52 -8.98
CA PHE A 460 16.58 11.34 -9.93
C PHE A 460 15.18 11.71 -9.42
N ASN A 461 14.66 10.96 -8.44
CA ASN A 461 13.36 11.21 -7.84
C ASN A 461 13.40 10.94 -6.32
N SER A 462 13.72 11.98 -5.56
CA SER A 462 13.88 11.90 -4.09
C SER A 462 12.60 11.54 -3.31
N THR A 463 11.43 11.61 -3.95
CA THR A 463 10.14 11.25 -3.34
C THR A 463 9.57 9.93 -3.84
N GLY A 464 10.18 9.34 -4.87
CA GLY A 464 9.55 8.33 -5.73
C GLY A 464 8.35 8.91 -6.49
N TRP A 465 7.76 8.12 -7.39
CA TRP A 465 6.55 8.52 -8.10
C TRP A 465 5.43 8.77 -7.07
N PRO A 466 4.72 9.90 -7.12
CA PRO A 466 3.63 10.18 -6.18
C PRO A 466 2.40 9.29 -6.40
N PHE A 467 1.75 8.91 -5.30
CA PHE A 467 0.50 8.15 -5.31
C PHE A 467 -0.60 8.88 -6.08
N GLY A 468 -1.31 8.18 -6.96
CA GLY A 468 -2.40 8.74 -7.78
C GLY A 468 -1.97 9.70 -8.90
N GLN A 469 -0.69 10.10 -8.96
CA GLN A 469 -0.26 11.05 -9.98
C GLN A 469 -0.27 10.41 -11.36
N ALA A 470 -1.06 10.98 -12.27
CA ALA A 470 -1.09 10.58 -13.67
C ALA A 470 0.28 10.82 -14.36
N LEU A 471 0.72 9.87 -15.17
CA LEU A 471 1.88 10.03 -16.04
C LEU A 471 1.43 10.73 -17.32
N ARG A 472 1.92 11.95 -17.55
CA ARG A 472 1.65 12.74 -18.75
C ARG A 472 2.83 12.68 -19.71
N ALA A 473 2.56 12.87 -21.00
CA ALA A 473 3.60 13.01 -22.01
C ALA A 473 4.59 14.13 -21.66
N SER A 474 4.13 15.23 -21.04
CA SER A 474 4.98 16.33 -20.53
C SER A 474 6.07 15.84 -19.57
N HIS A 475 5.78 14.89 -18.69
CA HIS A 475 6.81 14.34 -17.80
C HIS A 475 7.89 13.58 -18.59
N VAL A 476 7.52 12.88 -19.66
CA VAL A 476 8.50 12.21 -20.53
C VAL A 476 9.35 13.23 -21.28
N TYR A 477 8.75 14.31 -21.78
CA TYR A 477 9.47 15.43 -22.37
C TYR A 477 10.49 16.01 -21.38
N ASP A 478 10.06 16.30 -20.15
CA ASP A 478 10.93 16.86 -19.11
C ASP A 478 12.09 15.92 -18.74
N ILE A 479 11.81 14.61 -18.60
CA ILE A 479 12.82 13.60 -18.27
C ILE A 479 13.88 13.51 -19.37
N ALA A 480 13.46 13.42 -20.63
CA ALA A 480 14.35 13.26 -21.76
C ALA A 480 15.13 14.55 -22.10
N LEU A 481 14.48 15.72 -22.06
CA LEU A 481 15.14 17.02 -22.32
C LEU A 481 16.14 17.42 -21.23
N ALA A 482 16.04 16.84 -20.03
CA ALA A 482 17.02 17.05 -18.98
C ALA A 482 18.34 16.29 -19.22
N GLU A 483 18.42 15.42 -20.23
CA GLU A 483 19.67 14.78 -20.67
C GLU A 483 20.44 15.72 -21.60
N ARG A 484 21.74 15.89 -21.35
CA ARG A 484 22.59 16.74 -22.20
C ARG A 484 22.73 16.11 -23.57
N GLY A 485 22.67 16.95 -24.61
CA GLY A 485 22.76 16.51 -26.00
C GLY A 485 21.39 16.27 -26.67
N VAL A 486 20.30 16.17 -25.91
CA VAL A 486 18.94 16.10 -26.48
C VAL A 486 18.49 17.48 -26.94
N ARG A 487 17.97 17.59 -28.16
CA ARG A 487 17.49 18.85 -28.74
C ARG A 487 15.97 18.96 -28.71
N TRP A 488 15.27 17.90 -29.12
CA TRP A 488 13.84 17.76 -28.93
C TRP A 488 13.43 16.29 -28.86
N VAL A 489 12.19 16.05 -28.43
CA VAL A 489 11.57 14.73 -28.37
C VAL A 489 10.31 14.78 -29.23
N ASP A 490 10.01 13.69 -29.91
CA ASP A 490 8.87 13.53 -30.79
C ASP A 490 8.19 12.17 -30.56
N ARG A 491 6.92 12.05 -30.98
CA ARG A 491 6.15 10.80 -30.97
C ARG A 491 6.16 10.05 -29.63
N VAL A 492 5.96 10.77 -28.52
CA VAL A 492 5.77 10.14 -27.21
C VAL A 492 4.46 9.35 -27.21
N ARG A 493 4.54 8.08 -26.80
CA ARG A 493 3.46 7.14 -26.57
C ARG A 493 3.66 6.45 -25.23
N LEU A 494 2.60 6.36 -24.45
CA LEU A 494 2.58 5.69 -23.16
C LEU A 494 1.79 4.40 -23.33
N LEU A 495 2.41 3.26 -23.05
CA LEU A 495 1.80 1.95 -23.18
C LEU A 495 1.59 1.34 -21.81
N VAL A 496 0.41 0.79 -21.58
CA VAL A 496 0.07 0.03 -20.37
C VAL A 496 -0.09 -1.44 -20.70
N ALA A 497 0.27 -2.31 -19.75
CA ALA A 497 0.23 -3.75 -19.98
C ALA A 497 -1.19 -4.29 -20.14
N GLU A 498 -2.15 -3.76 -19.37
CA GLU A 498 -3.47 -4.38 -19.20
C GLU A 498 -4.61 -3.35 -19.17
N VAL A 499 -5.60 -3.60 -20.00
CA VAL A 499 -6.89 -2.90 -20.15
C VAL A 499 -7.91 -3.90 -20.70
N PRO A 500 -9.23 -3.65 -20.61
CA PRO A 500 -10.25 -4.53 -21.19
C PRO A 500 -10.31 -4.36 -22.73
N GLU A 501 -9.23 -4.69 -23.44
CA GLU A 501 -9.04 -4.39 -24.87
C GLU A 501 -9.90 -5.25 -25.82
N ALA A 502 -10.43 -6.37 -25.35
CA ALA A 502 -11.15 -7.31 -26.19
C ALA A 502 -12.22 -8.09 -25.42
N ARG A 503 -13.19 -8.65 -26.16
CA ARG A 503 -14.19 -9.61 -25.65
C ARG A 503 -14.87 -9.18 -24.33
N VAL A 504 -15.32 -7.93 -24.26
CA VAL A 504 -16.02 -7.40 -23.09
C VAL A 504 -17.50 -7.81 -23.11
N LYS A 505 -17.83 -8.84 -22.33
CA LYS A 505 -19.20 -9.38 -22.23
C LYS A 505 -19.97 -8.89 -21.00
N GLY A 506 -19.25 -8.47 -19.96
CA GLY A 506 -19.85 -7.91 -18.75
C GLY A 506 -19.47 -6.44 -18.60
N LEU A 507 -20.47 -5.55 -18.61
CA LEU A 507 -20.32 -4.16 -18.19
C LEU A 507 -21.25 -3.88 -17.02
N GLY A 508 -20.75 -3.13 -16.04
CA GLY A 508 -21.51 -2.69 -14.88
C GLY A 508 -21.11 -1.27 -14.48
N VAL A 509 -22.01 -0.59 -13.80
CA VAL A 509 -21.77 0.74 -13.21
C VAL A 509 -22.04 0.66 -11.72
N ASP A 510 -21.26 1.40 -10.92
CA ASP A 510 -21.54 1.55 -9.50
C ASP A 510 -22.58 2.65 -9.28
N TYR A 511 -23.56 2.39 -8.41
CA TYR A 511 -24.65 3.33 -8.12
C TYR A 511 -24.32 4.29 -6.97
N PHE A 512 -23.29 3.98 -6.16
CA PHE A 512 -22.94 4.72 -4.94
C PHE A 512 -21.59 5.41 -5.04
N GLN A 513 -20.66 4.85 -5.80
CA GLN A 513 -19.35 5.42 -6.08
C GLN A 513 -19.39 6.13 -7.45
N PRO A 514 -19.33 7.47 -7.47
CA PRO A 514 -19.37 8.23 -8.72
C PRO A 514 -18.27 7.79 -9.70
N ARG A 515 -18.57 7.91 -11.00
CA ARG A 515 -17.61 7.68 -12.10
C ARG A 515 -16.97 6.30 -12.11
N THR A 516 -17.58 5.32 -11.42
CA THR A 516 -17.05 3.98 -11.25
C THR A 516 -17.73 2.97 -12.16
N TRP A 517 -16.91 2.27 -12.95
CA TRP A 517 -17.34 1.33 -13.98
C TRP A 517 -16.58 0.02 -13.87
N TYR A 518 -17.23 -1.07 -14.27
CA TYR A 518 -16.65 -2.41 -14.30
C TYR A 518 -16.73 -3.01 -15.69
N ALA A 519 -15.65 -3.66 -16.13
CA ALA A 519 -15.59 -4.35 -17.39
C ALA A 519 -14.93 -5.72 -17.22
N GLY A 520 -15.66 -6.78 -17.57
CA GLY A 520 -15.14 -8.14 -17.64
C GLY A 520 -14.61 -8.43 -19.03
N SER A 521 -13.32 -8.73 -19.14
CA SER A 521 -12.61 -9.03 -20.40
C SER A 521 -11.81 -10.31 -20.19
N ASP A 522 -12.18 -11.36 -20.92
CA ASP A 522 -11.65 -12.71 -20.71
C ASP A 522 -11.67 -13.08 -19.23
N THR A 523 -10.60 -13.59 -18.67
CA THR A 523 -10.52 -14.03 -17.26
C THR A 523 -10.38 -12.89 -16.25
N THR A 524 -10.33 -11.64 -16.72
CA THR A 524 -9.93 -10.49 -15.89
C THR A 524 -11.08 -9.50 -15.76
N LEU A 525 -11.28 -9.01 -14.53
CA LEU A 525 -12.18 -7.91 -14.24
C LEU A 525 -11.40 -6.63 -14.03
N PHE A 526 -11.83 -5.61 -14.75
CA PHE A 526 -11.30 -4.26 -14.70
C PHE A 526 -12.29 -3.33 -14.01
N ARG A 527 -11.76 -2.34 -13.30
CA ARG A 527 -12.49 -1.20 -12.77
C ARG A 527 -11.92 0.08 -13.35
N SER A 528 -12.78 1.05 -13.58
CA SER A 528 -12.39 2.44 -13.80
C SER A 528 -13.02 3.30 -12.72
N LEU A 529 -12.26 4.25 -12.15
CA LEU A 529 -12.75 5.25 -11.19
C LEU A 529 -12.93 6.64 -11.80
N ASN A 530 -12.78 6.76 -13.12
CA ASN A 530 -12.72 8.02 -13.84
C ASN A 530 -13.44 7.94 -15.19
N ASP A 531 -14.60 7.30 -15.24
CA ASP A 531 -15.45 7.22 -16.43
C ASP A 531 -14.79 6.56 -17.66
N GLY A 532 -13.93 5.57 -17.41
CA GLY A 532 -13.22 4.84 -18.46
C GLY A 532 -12.05 5.60 -19.08
N GLU A 533 -11.54 6.67 -18.44
CA GLU A 533 -10.27 7.28 -18.87
C GLU A 533 -9.07 6.36 -18.58
N GLY A 534 -9.17 5.51 -17.55
CA GLY A 534 -8.20 4.47 -17.25
C GLY A 534 -8.88 3.28 -16.59
N TRP A 535 -8.25 2.12 -16.76
CA TRP A 535 -8.71 0.84 -16.20
C TRP A 535 -7.62 0.22 -15.33
N GLU A 536 -8.07 -0.44 -14.27
CA GLU A 536 -7.23 -1.17 -13.32
C GLU A 536 -7.77 -2.58 -13.13
N VAL A 537 -6.87 -3.56 -13.06
CA VAL A 537 -7.23 -4.94 -12.73
C VAL A 537 -7.63 -5.02 -11.26
N ILE A 538 -8.83 -5.52 -10.99
CA ILE A 538 -9.35 -5.73 -9.64
C ILE A 538 -9.67 -7.19 -9.33
N GLY A 539 -9.61 -8.09 -10.32
CA GLY A 539 -9.79 -9.52 -10.11
C GLY A 539 -9.35 -10.34 -11.31
N ARG A 540 -8.79 -11.52 -11.04
CA ARG A 540 -8.50 -12.56 -12.04
C ARG A 540 -9.19 -13.86 -11.61
N PHE A 541 -9.89 -14.49 -12.53
CA PHE A 541 -10.72 -15.66 -12.27
C PHE A 541 -10.34 -16.83 -13.19
N ASP A 542 -10.78 -18.03 -12.84
CA ASP A 542 -10.41 -19.28 -13.55
C ASP A 542 -10.91 -19.35 -14.99
N GLY A 543 -11.85 -18.50 -15.39
CA GLY A 543 -12.31 -18.43 -16.77
C GLY A 543 -13.07 -17.15 -17.10
N PRO A 544 -13.62 -17.04 -18.32
CA PRO A 544 -14.13 -15.79 -18.85
C PRO A 544 -15.22 -15.16 -17.98
N VAL A 545 -15.07 -13.87 -17.67
CA VAL A 545 -16.06 -13.03 -17.01
C VAL A 545 -17.19 -12.74 -17.99
N THR A 546 -18.39 -13.22 -17.68
CA THR A 546 -19.56 -13.10 -18.55
C THR A 546 -20.55 -12.05 -18.09
N ALA A 547 -20.56 -11.71 -16.80
CA ALA A 547 -21.44 -10.67 -16.26
C ALA A 547 -20.83 -10.00 -15.03
N VAL A 548 -21.19 -8.73 -14.84
CA VAL A 548 -20.86 -7.95 -13.65
C VAL A 548 -22.12 -7.19 -13.23
N ARG A 549 -22.48 -7.24 -11.95
CA ARG A 549 -23.63 -6.51 -11.39
C ARG A 549 -23.29 -5.92 -10.02
N ALA A 550 -23.29 -4.59 -9.95
CA ALA A 550 -23.28 -3.85 -8.70
C ALA A 550 -24.68 -3.79 -8.11
N HIS A 551 -24.76 -3.81 -6.77
CA HIS A 551 -26.04 -3.75 -6.07
C HIS A 551 -26.62 -2.32 -6.12
N LYS A 552 -27.87 -2.17 -6.56
CA LYS A 552 -28.53 -0.86 -6.73
C LYS A 552 -28.86 -0.15 -5.41
N GLY A 553 -29.10 -0.90 -4.34
CA GLY A 553 -29.49 -0.38 -3.02
C GLY A 553 -28.46 -0.45 -1.88
N ARG A 554 -27.25 -0.98 -2.11
CA ARG A 554 -26.24 -1.19 -1.06
C ARG A 554 -24.84 -1.00 -1.65
N ALA A 555 -24.18 0.05 -1.17
CA ALA A 555 -22.82 0.38 -1.58
C ALA A 555 -21.84 -0.76 -1.27
N GLY A 556 -20.77 -0.87 -2.07
CA GLY A 556 -19.73 -1.87 -1.84
C GLY A 556 -19.99 -3.22 -2.53
N LEU A 557 -21.25 -3.59 -2.75
CA LEU A 557 -21.60 -4.93 -3.23
C LEU A 557 -21.51 -5.04 -4.74
N ILE A 558 -20.64 -5.93 -5.22
CA ILE A 558 -20.57 -6.33 -6.62
C ILE A 558 -20.51 -7.86 -6.73
N ALA A 559 -21.21 -8.41 -7.72
CA ALA A 559 -21.16 -9.82 -8.08
C ALA A 559 -20.67 -9.99 -9.52
N VAL A 560 -19.89 -11.05 -9.73
CA VAL A 560 -19.27 -11.37 -11.01
C VAL A 560 -19.48 -12.84 -11.33
N ILE A 561 -19.85 -13.12 -12.58
CA ILE A 561 -19.92 -14.49 -13.11
C ILE A 561 -18.65 -14.74 -13.91
N SER A 562 -17.94 -15.82 -13.58
CA SER A 562 -16.89 -16.38 -14.43
C SER A 562 -17.25 -17.80 -14.87
N GLN A 563 -17.04 -18.13 -16.14
CA GLN A 563 -17.18 -19.52 -16.61
C GLN A 563 -16.01 -20.37 -16.10
N ARG A 564 -16.27 -21.63 -15.77
CA ARG A 564 -15.22 -22.59 -15.41
C ARG A 564 -14.58 -23.17 -16.69
N MET A 565 -13.25 -23.24 -16.74
CA MET A 565 -12.55 -23.85 -17.88
C MET A 565 -12.49 -25.38 -17.80
N ASP A 566 -12.63 -25.97 -16.61
CA ASP A 566 -12.46 -27.41 -16.34
C ASP A 566 -13.74 -28.25 -16.50
N MET A 567 -14.92 -27.63 -16.46
CA MET A 567 -16.22 -28.26 -16.57
C MET A 567 -17.25 -27.32 -17.21
N VAL A 568 -18.39 -27.86 -17.66
CA VAL A 568 -19.58 -27.07 -17.99
C VAL A 568 -20.15 -26.50 -16.70
N GLY A 569 -19.70 -25.31 -16.30
CA GLY A 569 -20.07 -24.71 -15.01
C GLY A 569 -19.72 -23.23 -14.91
N SER A 570 -20.10 -22.60 -13.81
CA SER A 570 -19.83 -21.20 -13.53
C SER A 570 -19.38 -21.02 -12.08
N GLN A 571 -18.71 -19.91 -11.81
CA GLN A 571 -18.47 -19.43 -10.45
C GLN A 571 -19.06 -18.04 -10.30
N VAL A 572 -19.66 -17.78 -9.15
CA VAL A 572 -20.14 -16.46 -8.76
C VAL A 572 -19.23 -15.91 -7.67
N HIS A 573 -18.59 -14.79 -7.94
CA HIS A 573 -17.68 -14.12 -7.02
C HIS A 573 -18.35 -12.87 -6.47
N VAL A 574 -18.19 -12.61 -5.18
CA VAL A 574 -18.78 -11.44 -4.52
C VAL A 574 -17.71 -10.64 -3.77
N SER A 575 -17.76 -9.33 -3.97
CA SER A 575 -17.00 -8.34 -3.22
C SER A 575 -17.95 -7.40 -2.48
N THR A 576 -17.55 -6.99 -1.27
CA THR A 576 -18.29 -6.05 -0.40
C THR A 576 -17.62 -4.68 -0.32
N ASP A 577 -16.53 -4.49 -1.05
CA ASP A 577 -15.72 -3.30 -1.15
C ASP A 577 -15.38 -3.07 -2.63
N CYS A 578 -16.43 -3.07 -3.47
CA CYS A 578 -16.48 -2.91 -4.94
C CYS A 578 -15.18 -3.29 -5.67
N GLY A 579 -14.72 -4.51 -5.40
CA GLY A 579 -13.62 -5.16 -6.07
C GLY A 579 -12.26 -5.02 -5.41
N GLU A 580 -12.14 -4.40 -4.23
CA GLU A 580 -10.86 -4.41 -3.52
C GLU A 580 -10.50 -5.80 -3.01
N THR A 581 -11.48 -6.52 -2.45
CA THR A 581 -11.35 -7.90 -1.98
C THR A 581 -12.50 -8.78 -2.46
N TRP A 582 -12.18 -10.04 -2.75
CA TRP A 582 -13.16 -11.07 -3.15
C TRP A 582 -13.33 -12.04 -2.00
N ARG A 583 -14.45 -11.92 -1.28
CA ARG A 583 -14.66 -12.61 0.02
C ARG A 583 -15.43 -13.92 -0.09
N ALA A 584 -16.23 -14.06 -1.14
CA ALA A 584 -17.05 -15.25 -1.37
C ALA A 584 -16.97 -15.68 -2.83
N SER A 585 -16.80 -16.99 -3.06
CA SER A 585 -16.93 -17.62 -4.36
C SER A 585 -17.83 -18.85 -4.24
N PHE A 586 -18.82 -18.94 -5.13
CA PHE A 586 -19.82 -20.01 -5.15
C PHE A 586 -19.67 -20.81 -6.45
N PRO A 587 -19.09 -22.01 -6.41
CA PRO A 587 -18.95 -22.86 -7.58
C PRO A 587 -20.27 -23.56 -7.92
N LEU A 588 -20.63 -23.55 -9.21
CA LEU A 588 -21.85 -24.16 -9.75
C LEU A 588 -21.50 -25.12 -10.89
N ALA A 589 -22.14 -26.29 -10.91
CA ALA A 589 -21.92 -27.35 -11.91
C ALA A 589 -22.70 -27.13 -13.23
N PHE A 590 -23.21 -25.92 -13.45
CA PHE A 590 -24.00 -25.54 -14.61
C PHE A 590 -23.77 -24.05 -14.93
N THR A 591 -24.20 -23.63 -16.12
CA THR A 591 -24.00 -22.26 -16.60
C THR A 591 -24.96 -21.29 -15.89
N VAL A 592 -24.43 -20.18 -15.40
CA VAL A 592 -25.23 -19.02 -14.95
C VAL A 592 -25.34 -18.04 -16.11
N ASN A 593 -26.57 -17.81 -16.57
CA ASN A 593 -26.89 -16.95 -17.71
C ASN A 593 -27.08 -15.48 -17.30
N GLY A 594 -27.58 -15.24 -16.09
CA GLY A 594 -27.76 -13.90 -15.54
C GLY A 594 -27.90 -13.93 -14.02
N LEU A 595 -27.66 -12.79 -13.37
CA LEU A 595 -27.89 -12.62 -11.95
C LEU A 595 -28.42 -11.23 -11.65
N ASP A 596 -29.12 -11.10 -10.53
CA ASP A 596 -29.52 -9.81 -9.97
C ASP A 596 -29.70 -9.90 -8.44
N TRP A 597 -29.73 -8.74 -7.80
CA TRP A 597 -29.69 -8.61 -6.35
C TRP A 597 -31.07 -8.37 -5.74
N ILE A 598 -31.31 -8.93 -4.56
CA ILE A 598 -32.35 -8.45 -3.64
C ILE A 598 -31.77 -8.26 -2.24
N MET A 599 -32.51 -7.52 -1.42
CA MET A 599 -32.32 -7.50 0.03
C MET A 599 -33.44 -8.31 0.69
N ARG A 600 -33.10 -9.26 1.55
CA ARG A 600 -34.04 -10.03 2.37
C ARG A 600 -33.58 -9.92 3.82
N ASP A 601 -34.37 -9.27 4.66
CA ASP A 601 -34.07 -9.08 6.08
C ASP A 601 -32.66 -8.51 6.34
N GLU A 602 -32.27 -7.46 5.59
CA GLU A 602 -30.91 -6.84 5.61
C GLU A 602 -29.75 -7.73 5.10
N VAL A 603 -30.05 -8.95 4.68
CA VAL A 603 -29.09 -9.87 4.06
C VAL A 603 -29.17 -9.72 2.53
N PRO A 604 -28.03 -9.49 1.84
CA PRO A 604 -28.01 -9.44 0.39
C PRO A 604 -28.11 -10.86 -0.18
N VAL A 605 -29.05 -11.05 -1.10
CA VAL A 605 -29.32 -12.34 -1.76
C VAL A 605 -29.19 -12.18 -3.27
N LEU A 606 -28.49 -13.11 -3.90
CA LEU A 606 -28.36 -13.20 -5.35
C LEU A 606 -29.37 -14.18 -5.91
N PHE A 607 -30.16 -13.75 -6.90
CA PHE A 607 -30.88 -14.65 -7.78
C PHE A 607 -30.04 -14.96 -9.01
N LEU A 608 -30.00 -16.23 -9.40
CA LEU A 608 -29.23 -16.75 -10.51
C LEU A 608 -30.17 -17.42 -11.51
N ALA A 609 -30.26 -16.87 -12.72
CA ALA A 609 -30.86 -17.54 -13.86
C ALA A 609 -29.83 -18.50 -14.46
N THR A 610 -30.13 -19.80 -14.49
CA THR A 610 -29.15 -20.84 -14.85
C THR A 610 -29.71 -21.78 -15.89
N SER A 611 -28.83 -22.57 -16.52
CA SER A 611 -29.24 -23.62 -17.47
C SER A 611 -29.97 -24.81 -16.81
N ARG A 612 -30.13 -24.83 -15.47
CA ARG A 612 -30.80 -25.90 -14.70
C ARG A 612 -31.79 -25.38 -13.65
N GLY A 613 -32.37 -24.21 -13.87
CA GLY A 613 -33.35 -23.61 -12.96
C GLY A 613 -32.98 -22.24 -12.43
N LEU A 614 -33.85 -21.70 -11.57
CA LEU A 614 -33.61 -20.48 -10.82
C LEU A 614 -33.00 -20.86 -9.46
N TYR A 615 -31.91 -20.20 -9.07
CA TYR A 615 -31.30 -20.41 -7.75
C TYR A 615 -31.25 -19.10 -6.98
N GLU A 616 -31.27 -19.18 -5.66
CA GLU A 616 -30.96 -18.07 -4.77
C GLU A 616 -29.77 -18.41 -3.86
N ILE A 617 -28.96 -17.41 -3.55
CA ILE A 617 -27.80 -17.54 -2.66
C ILE A 617 -27.76 -16.34 -1.72
N ALA A 618 -27.82 -16.56 -0.41
CA ALA A 618 -27.48 -15.52 0.56
C ALA A 618 -25.96 -15.34 0.63
N VAL A 619 -25.48 -14.10 0.56
CA VAL A 619 -24.04 -13.80 0.57
C VAL A 619 -23.51 -13.81 2.01
N GLU A 620 -23.48 -15.00 2.58
CA GLU A 620 -22.87 -15.31 3.87
C GLU A 620 -21.92 -16.50 3.76
N PRO A 621 -20.82 -16.53 4.52
CA PRO A 621 -19.86 -17.63 4.48
C PRO A 621 -20.54 -18.98 4.75
N GLY A 622 -20.28 -19.98 3.89
CA GLY A 622 -20.79 -21.34 4.05
C GLY A 622 -22.22 -21.58 3.55
N THR A 623 -22.90 -20.59 2.98
CA THR A 623 -24.24 -20.77 2.40
C THR A 623 -24.18 -21.49 1.06
N ALA A 624 -25.00 -22.52 0.88
CA ALA A 624 -25.15 -23.24 -0.39
C ALA A 624 -26.28 -22.64 -1.25
N PRO A 625 -26.18 -22.69 -2.58
CA PRO A 625 -27.26 -22.27 -3.47
C PRO A 625 -28.53 -23.11 -3.31
N ILE A 626 -29.69 -22.46 -3.25
CA ILE A 626 -31.00 -23.10 -3.09
C ILE A 626 -31.77 -22.93 -4.39
N GLN A 627 -32.30 -24.03 -4.93
CA GLN A 627 -33.16 -23.98 -6.13
C GLN A 627 -34.54 -23.42 -5.75
N VAL A 628 -35.03 -22.46 -6.53
CA VAL A 628 -36.33 -21.82 -6.36
C VAL A 628 -37.32 -22.39 -7.38
N LEU A 629 -38.44 -22.93 -6.88
CA LEU A 629 -39.52 -23.41 -7.74
C LEU A 629 -40.31 -22.24 -8.33
N VAL A 630 -40.17 -22.03 -9.65
CA VAL A 630 -40.87 -20.97 -10.38
C VAL A 630 -42.31 -21.40 -10.70
N ASP A 631 -42.49 -22.52 -11.40
CA ASP A 631 -43.81 -23.05 -11.76
C ASP A 631 -43.80 -24.57 -11.63
N PRO A 632 -44.70 -25.18 -10.82
CA PRO A 632 -44.83 -26.64 -10.71
C PRO A 632 -45.15 -27.35 -12.04
N GLN A 633 -45.67 -26.64 -13.04
CA GLN A 633 -45.99 -27.19 -14.36
C GLN A 633 -44.76 -27.26 -15.28
N LEU A 634 -43.70 -26.52 -14.98
CA LEU A 634 -42.45 -26.60 -15.74
C LEU A 634 -41.60 -27.79 -15.28
N PRO A 635 -40.81 -28.40 -16.17
CA PRO A 635 -39.78 -29.36 -15.77
C PRO A 635 -38.88 -28.76 -14.68
N GLN A 636 -38.55 -29.55 -13.65
CA GLN A 636 -37.74 -29.05 -12.52
C GLN A 636 -36.35 -28.54 -12.95
N GLU A 637 -35.78 -29.09 -14.02
CA GLU A 637 -34.50 -28.66 -14.60
C GLU A 637 -34.65 -27.58 -15.69
N ARG A 638 -35.84 -26.98 -15.86
CA ARG A 638 -36.06 -25.93 -16.86
C ARG A 638 -35.11 -24.76 -16.61
N GLY A 639 -34.26 -24.47 -17.59
CA GLY A 639 -33.35 -23.32 -17.54
C GLY A 639 -34.04 -21.97 -17.65
N PHE A 640 -33.32 -20.92 -17.28
CA PHE A 640 -33.72 -19.52 -17.41
C PHE A 640 -32.59 -18.71 -18.04
N TYR A 641 -32.94 -17.84 -18.99
CA TYR A 641 -31.95 -17.00 -19.71
C TYR A 641 -31.59 -15.73 -18.95
N ALA A 642 -32.53 -15.14 -18.21
CA ALA A 642 -32.32 -13.87 -17.52
C ALA A 642 -33.17 -13.77 -16.25
N VAL A 643 -32.69 -12.95 -15.32
CA VAL A 643 -33.39 -12.54 -14.10
C VAL A 643 -33.22 -11.03 -13.93
N ALA A 644 -34.26 -10.35 -13.47
CA ALA A 644 -34.23 -8.94 -13.12
C ALA A 644 -35.06 -8.69 -11.86
N THR A 645 -34.58 -7.80 -10.99
CA THR A 645 -35.19 -7.52 -9.70
C THR A 645 -35.43 -6.03 -9.48
N HIS A 646 -36.50 -5.72 -8.75
CA HIS A 646 -36.85 -4.35 -8.38
C HIS A 646 -37.44 -4.35 -6.97
N THR A 647 -37.10 -3.34 -6.18
CA THR A 647 -37.73 -3.09 -4.88
C THR A 647 -38.43 -1.75 -4.95
N ASP A 648 -39.75 -1.75 -4.80
CA ASP A 648 -40.53 -0.50 -4.84
C ASP A 648 -40.33 0.33 -3.55
N VAL A 649 -40.83 1.57 -3.55
CA VAL A 649 -40.73 2.48 -2.40
C VAL A 649 -41.45 1.99 -1.12
N ARG A 650 -42.28 0.94 -1.23
CA ARG A 650 -42.97 0.29 -0.10
C ARG A 650 -42.21 -0.96 0.38
N GLY A 651 -41.07 -1.29 -0.23
CA GLY A 651 -40.29 -2.48 0.08
C GLY A 651 -40.79 -3.76 -0.59
N VAL A 652 -41.73 -3.66 -1.55
CA VAL A 652 -42.20 -4.85 -2.29
C VAL A 652 -41.13 -5.26 -3.30
N VAL A 653 -40.55 -6.43 -3.07
CA VAL A 653 -39.53 -7.02 -3.94
C VAL A 653 -40.20 -7.80 -5.07
N THR A 654 -39.93 -7.37 -6.29
CA THR A 654 -40.33 -8.04 -7.52
C THR A 654 -39.15 -8.80 -8.12
N VAL A 655 -39.38 -10.06 -8.53
CA VAL A 655 -38.40 -10.90 -9.21
C VAL A 655 -39.01 -11.37 -10.53
N ALA A 656 -38.39 -11.00 -11.65
CA ALA A 656 -38.78 -11.41 -13.00
C ALA A 656 -37.77 -12.40 -13.57
N VAL A 657 -38.23 -13.47 -14.21
CA VAL A 657 -37.36 -14.45 -14.88
C VAL A 657 -37.87 -14.81 -16.27
N ALA A 658 -36.95 -14.98 -17.21
CA ALA A 658 -37.25 -15.41 -18.58
C ALA A 658 -36.89 -16.88 -18.75
N ALA A 659 -37.90 -17.73 -18.96
CA ALA A 659 -37.72 -19.17 -19.11
C ALA A 659 -37.17 -19.55 -20.50
N GLU A 660 -36.40 -20.63 -20.56
CA GLU A 660 -35.93 -21.19 -21.83
C GLU A 660 -37.05 -21.87 -22.64
N SER A 661 -36.77 -22.16 -23.91
CA SER A 661 -37.68 -22.84 -24.84
C SER A 661 -39.06 -22.16 -24.95
N GLN A 662 -39.05 -20.83 -25.06
CA GLN A 662 -40.23 -20.03 -25.37
C GLN A 662 -41.35 -20.08 -24.31
N ASP A 663 -41.04 -20.49 -23.07
CA ASP A 663 -42.02 -20.59 -21.99
C ASP A 663 -42.42 -19.24 -21.37
N GLY A 664 -41.86 -18.14 -21.88
CA GLY A 664 -42.24 -16.77 -21.56
C GLY A 664 -41.59 -16.24 -20.29
N ILE A 665 -42.20 -15.19 -19.72
CA ILE A 665 -41.67 -14.46 -18.57
C ILE A 665 -42.55 -14.74 -17.36
N PHE A 666 -41.92 -14.97 -16.21
CA PHE A 666 -42.59 -15.20 -14.94
C PHE A 666 -42.25 -14.07 -13.98
N LEU A 667 -43.25 -13.59 -13.24
CA LEU A 667 -43.11 -12.47 -12.32
C LEU A 667 -43.60 -12.87 -10.92
N SER A 668 -42.73 -12.73 -9.92
CA SER A 668 -43.08 -12.79 -8.50
C SER A 668 -43.07 -11.38 -7.91
N VAL A 669 -44.05 -11.10 -7.06
CA VAL A 669 -44.17 -9.86 -6.27
C VAL A 669 -44.00 -10.10 -4.78
N ASN A 670 -43.65 -11.35 -4.41
CA ASN A 670 -43.40 -11.79 -3.04
C ASN A 670 -41.93 -12.19 -2.89
N GLY A 671 -41.00 -11.36 -3.41
CA GLY A 671 -39.57 -11.55 -3.23
C GLY A 671 -38.98 -12.83 -3.82
N GLY A 672 -39.63 -13.40 -4.84
CA GLY A 672 -39.17 -14.61 -5.51
C GLY A 672 -39.31 -15.90 -4.69
N LEU A 673 -40.17 -15.93 -3.66
CA LEU A 673 -40.42 -17.15 -2.89
C LEU A 673 -40.91 -18.31 -3.78
N PRO A 674 -40.57 -19.57 -3.45
CA PRO A 674 -41.06 -20.73 -4.20
C PRO A 674 -42.60 -20.72 -4.38
N GLY A 675 -43.06 -20.95 -5.61
CA GLY A 675 -44.49 -20.96 -5.96
C GLY A 675 -45.18 -19.58 -6.04
N SER A 676 -44.44 -18.48 -5.87
CA SER A 676 -45.01 -17.12 -5.94
C SER A 676 -45.04 -16.51 -7.35
N PHE A 677 -44.44 -17.17 -8.33
CA PHE A 677 -44.31 -16.64 -9.69
C PHE A 677 -45.60 -16.85 -10.48
N ARG A 678 -45.95 -15.85 -11.29
CA ARG A 678 -47.09 -15.89 -12.22
C ARG A 678 -46.59 -15.68 -13.64
N LYS A 679 -46.96 -16.58 -14.56
CA LYS A 679 -46.64 -16.45 -15.99
C LYS A 679 -47.32 -15.20 -16.57
N LYS A 680 -46.54 -14.36 -17.25
CA LYS A 680 -47.01 -13.16 -17.95
C LYS A 680 -46.84 -13.37 -19.46
N GLY A 681 -47.94 -13.73 -20.12
CA GLY A 681 -47.95 -13.98 -21.56
C GLY A 681 -47.57 -12.72 -22.34
N MET A 682 -46.68 -12.86 -23.31
CA MET A 682 -46.24 -11.79 -24.21
C MET A 682 -46.55 -12.21 -25.64
N ASN A 683 -47.19 -11.33 -26.42
CA ASN A 683 -47.56 -11.61 -27.81
C ASN A 683 -46.33 -11.43 -28.74
N MET A 684 -45.39 -12.36 -28.65
CA MET A 684 -44.16 -12.41 -29.45
C MET A 684 -44.23 -13.58 -30.46
N PRO A 685 -43.56 -13.50 -31.63
CA PRO A 685 -43.49 -14.62 -32.56
C PRO A 685 -42.92 -15.89 -31.91
N ALA A 686 -43.50 -17.04 -32.26
CA ALA A 686 -43.06 -18.36 -31.79
C ALA A 686 -41.66 -18.79 -32.30
N THR A 687 -40.91 -17.90 -32.93
CA THR A 687 -39.53 -18.12 -33.40
C THR A 687 -38.49 -17.36 -32.58
N GLU A 688 -38.93 -16.51 -31.64
CA GLU A 688 -38.06 -15.69 -30.80
C GLU A 688 -38.12 -16.16 -29.34
N ASP A 689 -37.11 -15.78 -28.55
CA ASP A 689 -37.04 -15.98 -27.10
C ASP A 689 -36.79 -14.65 -26.40
N THR A 690 -37.09 -14.54 -25.11
CA THR A 690 -36.60 -13.42 -24.28
C THR A 690 -35.29 -13.82 -23.60
N ARG A 691 -34.22 -13.06 -23.82
CA ARG A 691 -32.91 -13.33 -23.21
C ARG A 691 -32.31 -12.17 -22.44
N VAL A 692 -32.94 -11.00 -22.49
CA VAL A 692 -32.54 -9.81 -21.72
C VAL A 692 -33.73 -9.38 -20.89
N LEU A 693 -33.55 -9.26 -19.58
CA LEU A 693 -34.48 -8.61 -18.68
C LEU A 693 -33.72 -7.51 -17.95
N GLU A 694 -34.26 -6.28 -17.95
CA GLU A 694 -33.67 -5.15 -17.23
C GLU A 694 -34.76 -4.25 -16.68
N ILE A 695 -34.47 -3.57 -15.57
CA ILE A 695 -35.41 -2.65 -14.90
C ILE A 695 -35.05 -1.20 -15.24
N GLN A 696 -36.04 -0.45 -15.72
CA GLN A 696 -35.98 1.00 -15.84
C GLN A 696 -36.72 1.64 -14.67
N ASP A 697 -36.02 2.44 -13.88
CA ASP A 697 -36.59 3.27 -12.83
C ASP A 697 -36.88 4.68 -13.35
N GLU A 698 -38.13 5.14 -13.24
CA GLU A 698 -38.60 6.47 -13.66
C GLU A 698 -39.30 7.17 -12.48
N GLY A 699 -38.49 7.73 -11.58
CA GLY A 699 -38.98 8.33 -10.34
C GLY A 699 -39.62 7.28 -9.42
N VAL A 700 -40.95 7.35 -9.24
CA VAL A 700 -41.70 6.39 -8.42
C VAL A 700 -42.26 5.21 -9.21
N ARG A 701 -42.14 5.25 -10.55
CA ARG A 701 -42.59 4.18 -11.45
C ARG A 701 -41.39 3.34 -11.85
N ALA A 702 -41.63 2.05 -12.08
CA ALA A 702 -40.63 1.15 -12.61
C ALA A 702 -41.22 0.30 -13.73
N TYR A 703 -40.39 -0.05 -14.70
CA TYR A 703 -40.79 -0.86 -15.83
C TYR A 703 -39.80 -2.00 -16.05
N LEU A 704 -40.34 -3.20 -16.23
CA LEU A 704 -39.60 -4.36 -16.68
C LEU A 704 -39.51 -4.32 -18.20
N TRP A 705 -38.28 -4.31 -18.73
CA TRP A 705 -38.00 -4.43 -20.14
C TRP A 705 -37.57 -5.84 -20.50
N ALA A 706 -38.09 -6.35 -21.61
CA ALA A 706 -37.76 -7.63 -22.19
C ALA A 706 -37.19 -7.45 -23.60
N GLY A 707 -35.92 -7.80 -23.78
CA GLY A 707 -35.25 -7.79 -25.09
C GLY A 707 -35.33 -9.16 -25.76
N THR A 708 -35.73 -9.19 -27.02
CA THR A 708 -35.88 -10.46 -27.76
C THR A 708 -34.60 -10.91 -28.40
N ASN A 709 -34.45 -12.24 -28.49
CA ASN A 709 -33.41 -12.91 -29.24
C ASN A 709 -34.03 -13.49 -30.52
N ALA A 710 -33.61 -12.95 -31.66
CA ALA A 710 -34.12 -13.33 -32.97
C ALA A 710 -33.31 -14.46 -33.59
N LEU A 711 -33.91 -15.13 -34.59
CA LEU A 711 -33.17 -16.05 -35.46
C LEU A 711 -32.11 -15.31 -36.27
N GLU A 712 -31.03 -16.02 -36.61
CA GLU A 712 -29.96 -15.48 -37.43
C GLU A 712 -30.50 -14.94 -38.77
N GLY A 713 -30.03 -13.75 -39.16
CA GLY A 713 -30.48 -13.05 -40.38
C GLY A 713 -31.77 -12.24 -40.23
N SER A 714 -32.58 -12.43 -39.18
CA SER A 714 -33.75 -11.60 -38.89
C SER A 714 -33.38 -10.23 -38.34
N ASN A 715 -34.27 -9.24 -38.50
CA ASN A 715 -34.17 -7.96 -37.80
C ASN A 715 -34.62 -8.08 -36.34
N GLY A 716 -35.44 -9.07 -35.99
CA GLY A 716 -36.02 -9.25 -34.64
C GLY A 716 -37.24 -8.37 -34.36
N THR A 717 -37.99 -8.69 -33.31
CA THR A 717 -39.13 -7.86 -32.87
C THR A 717 -38.77 -6.73 -31.90
N GLY A 718 -37.52 -6.66 -31.45
CA GLY A 718 -37.01 -5.58 -30.61
C GLY A 718 -37.27 -5.82 -29.14
N CYS A 719 -37.89 -4.85 -28.47
CA CYS A 719 -38.08 -4.87 -27.03
C CYS A 719 -39.54 -4.69 -26.64
N TYR A 720 -39.91 -5.21 -25.47
CA TYR A 720 -41.23 -5.05 -24.87
C TYR A 720 -41.08 -4.48 -23.46
N ARG A 721 -42.10 -3.77 -22.99
CA ARG A 721 -42.11 -3.11 -21.69
C ARG A 721 -43.37 -3.48 -20.90
N TRP A 722 -43.21 -3.75 -19.61
CA TRP A 722 -44.28 -4.02 -18.66
C TRP A 722 -44.14 -3.12 -17.44
N GLU A 723 -45.19 -2.38 -17.07
CA GLU A 723 -45.15 -1.53 -15.88
C GLU A 723 -45.30 -2.33 -14.59
N LEU A 724 -44.40 -2.10 -13.63
CA LEU A 724 -44.43 -2.74 -12.32
C LEU A 724 -45.33 -1.94 -11.37
N ARG A 725 -46.52 -2.48 -11.07
CA ARG A 725 -47.53 -1.87 -10.17
C ARG A 725 -47.70 -2.63 -8.84
N GLY A 726 -46.66 -3.35 -8.41
CA GLY A 726 -46.72 -4.23 -7.24
C GLY A 726 -47.69 -5.39 -7.47
N LEU A 727 -48.69 -5.55 -6.60
CA LEU A 727 -49.63 -6.69 -6.66
C LEU A 727 -50.56 -6.70 -7.89
N GLN A 728 -50.75 -5.54 -8.54
CA GLN A 728 -51.65 -5.37 -9.69
C GLN A 728 -50.90 -5.48 -11.02
N ASP A 729 -51.56 -6.07 -12.02
CA ASP A 729 -51.08 -6.05 -13.39
C ASP A 729 -51.46 -4.73 -14.08
N PRO A 730 -50.62 -4.17 -14.98
CA PRO A 730 -50.97 -3.02 -15.77
C PRO A 730 -52.11 -3.37 -16.74
N PRO A 731 -53.10 -2.47 -16.92
CA PRO A 731 -54.24 -2.72 -17.80
C PRO A 731 -53.83 -2.89 -19.27
N GLU A 732 -52.73 -2.22 -19.67
CA GLU A 732 -52.16 -2.27 -21.02
C GLU A 732 -51.43 -3.60 -21.31
N GLY A 733 -51.07 -4.38 -20.28
CA GLY A 733 -50.20 -5.54 -20.41
C GLY A 733 -48.81 -5.19 -20.96
N TRP A 734 -48.23 -6.10 -21.76
CA TRP A 734 -46.96 -5.87 -22.45
C TRP A 734 -47.12 -4.86 -23.60
N GLN A 735 -46.33 -3.81 -23.58
CA GLN A 735 -46.24 -2.81 -24.66
C GLN A 735 -45.07 -3.15 -25.59
N SER A 736 -45.31 -3.17 -26.90
CA SER A 736 -44.25 -3.41 -27.89
C SER A 736 -43.53 -2.11 -28.24
N PHE A 737 -42.20 -2.17 -28.22
CA PHE A 737 -41.28 -1.12 -28.66
C PHE A 737 -40.37 -1.70 -29.76
N GLY A 738 -40.96 -2.11 -30.88
CA GLY A 738 -40.23 -2.66 -32.04
C GLY A 738 -40.11 -1.71 -33.24
N LEU A 739 -40.69 -0.51 -33.16
CA LEU A 739 -40.74 0.42 -34.30
C LEU A 739 -39.33 0.80 -34.76
N ALA A 740 -39.06 0.60 -36.06
CA ALA A 740 -37.75 0.82 -36.68
C ALA A 740 -36.59 -0.02 -36.10
N TRP A 741 -36.88 -1.12 -35.39
CA TRP A 741 -35.85 -2.02 -34.90
C TRP A 741 -35.12 -2.73 -36.05
N GLN A 742 -33.79 -2.67 -36.02
CA GLN A 742 -32.91 -3.31 -37.01
C GLN A 742 -31.71 -4.01 -36.34
N GLY A 743 -31.79 -4.27 -35.03
CA GLY A 743 -30.67 -4.77 -34.23
C GLY A 743 -30.39 -6.27 -34.35
N GLY A 744 -31.33 -7.06 -34.90
CA GLY A 744 -31.33 -8.51 -34.72
C GLY A 744 -31.69 -8.84 -33.28
N SER A 745 -30.92 -9.72 -32.64
CA SER A 745 -31.07 -10.00 -31.20
C SER A 745 -30.64 -8.82 -30.35
N CYS A 746 -31.46 -8.48 -29.35
CA CYS A 746 -31.08 -7.62 -28.24
C CYS A 746 -30.11 -8.38 -27.32
N LYS A 747 -28.96 -7.78 -27.02
CA LYS A 747 -27.88 -8.36 -26.20
C LYS A 747 -27.81 -7.75 -24.80
N GLY A 748 -28.27 -6.50 -24.65
CA GLY A 748 -28.32 -5.81 -23.36
C GLY A 748 -29.10 -4.51 -23.48
N LEU A 749 -29.60 -4.02 -22.34
CA LEU A 749 -30.34 -2.77 -22.25
C LEU A 749 -29.72 -1.88 -21.18
N ALA A 750 -29.70 -0.58 -21.44
CA ALA A 750 -29.32 0.44 -20.48
C ALA A 750 -30.22 1.66 -20.60
N PHE A 751 -30.39 2.39 -19.51
CA PHE A 751 -31.33 3.50 -19.43
C PHE A 751 -30.61 4.75 -18.95
N HIS A 752 -30.81 5.86 -19.64
CA HIS A 752 -30.39 7.16 -19.16
C HIS A 752 -31.51 8.17 -19.43
N ARG A 753 -32.13 8.65 -18.36
CA ARG A 753 -33.33 9.51 -18.43
C ARG A 753 -34.41 8.83 -19.28
N ASN A 754 -34.84 9.50 -20.35
CA ASN A 754 -35.92 9.08 -21.23
C ASN A 754 -35.39 8.26 -22.42
N VAL A 755 -34.08 8.03 -22.49
CA VAL A 755 -33.44 7.34 -23.61
C VAL A 755 -33.07 5.92 -23.20
N VAL A 756 -33.51 4.95 -23.99
CA VAL A 756 -33.16 3.54 -23.87
C VAL A 756 -32.06 3.23 -24.88
N PHE A 757 -31.00 2.57 -24.42
CA PHE A 757 -29.92 2.08 -25.26
C PHE A 757 -29.98 0.55 -25.31
N ALA A 758 -29.88 -0.01 -26.51
CA ALA A 758 -29.87 -1.45 -26.72
C ALA A 758 -28.59 -1.89 -27.43
N ALA A 759 -27.80 -2.70 -26.74
CA ALA A 759 -26.73 -3.47 -27.36
C ALA A 759 -27.36 -4.50 -28.30
N SER A 760 -26.84 -4.60 -29.52
CA SER A 760 -27.42 -5.45 -30.55
C SER A 760 -26.39 -6.33 -31.24
N HIS A 761 -26.87 -7.42 -31.82
CA HIS A 761 -26.02 -8.35 -32.55
C HIS A 761 -25.52 -7.80 -33.89
N ARG A 762 -26.26 -6.89 -34.53
CA ARG A 762 -25.99 -6.46 -35.93
C ARG A 762 -25.65 -4.99 -36.11
N THR A 763 -26.18 -4.11 -35.27
CA THR A 763 -26.32 -2.67 -35.59
C THR A 763 -25.69 -1.79 -34.51
N GLY A 764 -24.73 -2.33 -33.76
CA GLY A 764 -24.07 -1.60 -32.67
C GLY A 764 -25.04 -1.34 -31.50
N VAL A 765 -25.01 -0.11 -30.98
CA VAL A 765 -25.94 0.34 -29.93
C VAL A 765 -27.05 1.18 -30.53
N LEU A 766 -28.28 0.67 -30.52
CA LEU A 766 -29.46 1.44 -30.93
C LEU A 766 -29.95 2.30 -29.76
N LYS A 767 -30.56 3.45 -30.07
CA LYS A 767 -31.22 4.29 -29.07
C LYS A 767 -32.70 4.51 -29.37
N LEU A 768 -33.49 4.67 -28.32
CA LEU A 768 -34.92 4.92 -28.37
C LEU A 768 -35.25 6.06 -27.40
N ASP A 769 -35.79 7.16 -27.92
CA ASP A 769 -36.22 8.30 -27.10
C ASP A 769 -37.71 8.18 -26.76
N LEU A 770 -38.01 7.90 -25.49
CA LEU A 770 -39.36 7.74 -24.97
C LEU A 770 -40.11 9.06 -24.83
N GLY A 771 -39.44 10.20 -24.94
CA GLY A 771 -40.08 11.52 -24.94
C GLY A 771 -40.83 11.84 -26.23
N GLN A 772 -40.64 11.05 -27.29
CA GLN A 772 -41.31 11.23 -28.57
C GLN A 772 -42.73 10.68 -28.54
N GLU A 773 -43.66 11.30 -29.28
CA GLU A 773 -45.05 10.84 -29.38
C GLU A 773 -45.16 9.40 -29.93
N LYS A 774 -44.25 9.04 -30.84
CA LYS A 774 -44.11 7.68 -31.38
C LYS A 774 -42.63 7.27 -31.31
N PRO A 775 -42.17 6.70 -30.19
CA PRO A 775 -40.78 6.30 -30.03
C PRO A 775 -40.38 5.27 -31.10
N ALA A 776 -39.31 5.56 -31.83
CA ALA A 776 -38.72 4.68 -32.84
C ALA A 776 -37.23 4.47 -32.59
N TRP A 777 -36.74 3.24 -32.79
CA TRP A 777 -35.32 2.93 -32.64
C TRP A 777 -34.48 3.62 -33.71
N GLN A 778 -33.34 4.15 -33.29
CA GLN A 778 -32.38 4.84 -34.15
C GLN A 778 -31.07 4.05 -34.12
N ALA A 779 -30.64 3.60 -35.29
CA ALA A 779 -29.34 2.99 -35.49
C ALA A 779 -28.24 4.07 -35.50
N PRO A 780 -27.04 3.77 -34.97
CA PRO A 780 -25.91 4.68 -35.05
C PRO A 780 -25.37 4.74 -36.49
N LEU A 781 -24.74 5.85 -36.85
CA LEU A 781 -24.03 5.97 -38.13
C LEU A 781 -22.80 5.06 -38.13
N VAL A 782 -22.39 4.56 -39.31
CA VAL A 782 -21.17 3.74 -39.45
C VAL A 782 -19.90 4.47 -39.03
N THR A 783 -19.92 5.80 -39.04
CA THR A 783 -18.86 6.69 -38.57
C THR A 783 -18.93 7.01 -37.08
N CYS A 784 -19.84 6.38 -36.32
CA CYS A 784 -20.00 6.64 -34.90
C CYS A 784 -18.78 6.20 -34.07
N GLY A 785 -17.84 5.42 -34.61
CA GLY A 785 -16.65 4.97 -33.90
C GLY A 785 -16.80 3.65 -33.13
N LEU A 786 -17.94 2.97 -33.25
CA LEU A 786 -18.06 1.56 -32.83
C LEU A 786 -17.37 0.63 -33.84
N PRO A 787 -16.83 -0.52 -33.40
CA PRO A 787 -16.15 -1.49 -34.26
C PRO A 787 -17.01 -2.01 -35.41
N LEU A 788 -16.44 -2.00 -36.62
CA LEU A 788 -17.08 -2.52 -37.84
C LEU A 788 -16.46 -3.86 -38.22
N ARG A 789 -17.31 -4.85 -38.50
CA ARG A 789 -16.90 -6.16 -39.02
C ARG A 789 -16.62 -6.11 -40.51
N ASP A 790 -17.49 -5.42 -41.23
CA ASP A 790 -17.44 -5.21 -42.69
C ASP A 790 -17.88 -3.75 -42.96
N PRO A 791 -17.58 -3.16 -44.13
CA PRO A 791 -18.11 -1.85 -44.49
C PRO A 791 -19.64 -1.79 -44.32
N GLY A 792 -20.11 -1.00 -43.35
CA GLY A 792 -21.54 -0.84 -43.05
C GLY A 792 -22.16 -1.87 -42.11
N ARG A 793 -21.39 -2.81 -41.53
CA ARG A 793 -21.89 -3.76 -40.53
C ARG A 793 -21.03 -3.72 -39.26
N PHE A 794 -21.68 -3.53 -38.11
CA PHE A 794 -21.00 -3.52 -36.83
C PHE A 794 -20.65 -4.93 -36.36
N HIS A 795 -19.59 -5.03 -35.56
CA HIS A 795 -19.45 -6.20 -34.69
C HIS A 795 -20.59 -6.23 -33.66
N PRO A 796 -20.97 -7.42 -33.15
CA PRO A 796 -21.92 -7.51 -32.05
C PRO A 796 -21.44 -6.70 -30.85
N VAL A 797 -22.35 -5.95 -30.25
CA VAL A 797 -22.15 -5.34 -28.93
C VAL A 797 -22.76 -6.29 -27.91
N ASP A 798 -21.94 -6.82 -27.02
CA ASP A 798 -22.34 -7.86 -26.07
C ASP A 798 -22.89 -7.25 -24.78
N ALA A 799 -22.45 -6.04 -24.40
CA ALA A 799 -22.91 -5.35 -23.21
C ALA A 799 -23.08 -3.85 -23.42
N VAL A 800 -24.04 -3.24 -22.73
CA VAL A 800 -24.21 -1.80 -22.64
C VAL A 800 -24.55 -1.42 -21.19
N ALA A 801 -23.98 -0.32 -20.71
CA ALA A 801 -24.28 0.25 -19.40
C ALA A 801 -24.32 1.78 -19.51
N ALA A 802 -25.16 2.42 -18.71
CA ALA A 802 -25.33 3.86 -18.69
C ALA A 802 -25.10 4.40 -17.28
N ALA A 803 -24.59 5.63 -17.18
CA ALA A 803 -24.36 6.27 -15.91
C ALA A 803 -25.71 6.47 -15.17
N PRO A 804 -25.77 6.14 -13.87
CA PRO A 804 -26.99 6.31 -13.07
C PRO A 804 -27.27 7.78 -12.74
N ASP A 805 -26.24 8.64 -12.77
CA ASP A 805 -26.36 10.07 -12.52
C ASP A 805 -27.02 10.77 -13.70
N VAL A 806 -28.15 11.44 -13.45
CA VAL A 806 -28.89 12.22 -14.44
C VAL A 806 -28.01 13.30 -15.10
N THR A 807 -27.02 13.86 -14.41
CA THR A 807 -26.12 14.90 -14.94
C THR A 807 -25.03 14.35 -15.86
N ASN A 808 -24.72 13.06 -15.78
CA ASN A 808 -23.69 12.40 -16.56
C ASN A 808 -24.32 11.57 -17.69
N SER A 809 -24.26 12.05 -18.93
CA SER A 809 -24.82 11.37 -20.11
C SER A 809 -23.97 10.22 -20.64
N LEU A 810 -23.01 9.71 -19.86
CA LEU A 810 -22.07 8.69 -20.30
C LEU A 810 -22.73 7.33 -20.46
N VAL A 811 -22.50 6.70 -21.61
CA VAL A 811 -22.88 5.33 -21.91
C VAL A 811 -21.64 4.57 -22.40
N MET A 812 -21.48 3.33 -21.95
CA MET A 812 -20.41 2.44 -22.38
C MET A 812 -20.97 1.21 -23.10
N ALA A 813 -20.29 0.80 -24.16
CA ALA A 813 -20.57 -0.37 -24.97
C ALA A 813 -19.37 -1.31 -24.94
N GLY A 814 -19.62 -2.58 -24.67
CA GLY A 814 -18.61 -3.64 -24.59
C GLY A 814 -18.80 -4.65 -25.71
N GLY A 815 -17.71 -5.08 -26.33
CA GLY A 815 -17.76 -6.09 -27.38
C GLY A 815 -16.39 -6.67 -27.71
N ILE A 816 -16.23 -7.12 -28.95
CA ILE A 816 -15.03 -7.84 -29.39
C ILE A 816 -13.75 -7.01 -29.33
N GLU A 817 -13.81 -5.70 -29.57
CA GLU A 817 -12.69 -4.74 -29.48
C GLU A 817 -12.77 -3.88 -28.20
N GLY A 818 -13.20 -4.48 -27.09
CA GLY A 818 -13.11 -3.84 -25.77
C GLY A 818 -14.27 -2.89 -25.47
N VAL A 819 -13.97 -1.80 -24.75
CA VAL A 819 -14.93 -0.81 -24.27
C VAL A 819 -14.89 0.47 -25.11
N HIS A 820 -16.06 0.91 -25.55
CA HIS A 820 -16.28 2.18 -26.23
C HIS A 820 -17.24 3.03 -25.42
N ARG A 821 -16.96 4.33 -25.29
CA ARG A 821 -17.78 5.26 -24.49
C ARG A 821 -18.29 6.42 -25.33
N THR A 822 -19.48 6.91 -24.98
CA THR A 822 -20.13 8.07 -25.59
C THR A 822 -20.65 8.98 -24.49
N SER A 823 -20.44 10.29 -24.64
CA SER A 823 -21.04 11.31 -23.77
C SER A 823 -22.11 12.14 -24.48
N ASP A 824 -22.34 11.91 -25.78
CA ASP A 824 -23.25 12.66 -26.65
C ASP A 824 -24.53 11.88 -26.97
N SER A 825 -24.97 11.03 -26.04
CA SER A 825 -26.18 10.19 -26.18
C SER A 825 -26.12 9.23 -27.39
N GLY A 826 -24.98 8.56 -27.57
CA GLY A 826 -24.80 7.51 -28.58
C GLY A 826 -24.68 8.02 -30.00
N VAL A 827 -24.23 9.27 -30.20
CA VAL A 827 -23.97 9.81 -31.54
C VAL A 827 -22.56 9.45 -31.98
N SER A 828 -21.57 9.65 -31.10
CA SER A 828 -20.18 9.27 -31.31
C SER A 828 -19.60 8.52 -30.10
N TYR A 829 -18.77 7.54 -30.41
CA TYR A 829 -18.10 6.63 -29.50
C TYR A 829 -16.60 6.76 -29.67
N THR A 830 -15.90 6.79 -28.54
CA THR A 830 -14.43 6.76 -28.47
C THR A 830 -13.99 5.49 -27.77
N ALA A 831 -12.94 4.84 -28.27
CA ALA A 831 -12.32 3.71 -27.58
C ALA A 831 -11.86 4.15 -26.18
N SER A 832 -12.23 3.37 -25.17
CA SER A 832 -11.99 3.63 -23.74
C SER A 832 -11.01 2.62 -23.13
N SER A 833 -10.64 1.58 -23.88
CA SER A 833 -9.82 0.46 -23.43
C SER A 833 -8.59 0.25 -24.31
N THR A 834 -7.99 1.31 -24.83
CA THR A 834 -6.74 1.22 -25.61
C THR A 834 -5.53 1.05 -24.69
N LYS A 835 -4.53 0.27 -25.13
CA LYS A 835 -3.26 0.13 -24.41
C LYS A 835 -2.31 1.31 -24.62
N GLU A 836 -2.48 2.02 -25.73
CA GLU A 836 -1.64 3.16 -26.12
C GLU A 836 -2.34 4.48 -25.80
N PHE A 837 -1.61 5.37 -25.14
CA PHE A 837 -2.04 6.70 -24.73
C PHE A 837 -1.08 7.75 -25.27
N ILE A 838 -1.63 8.86 -25.77
CA ILE A 838 -0.85 9.97 -26.34
C ILE A 838 -0.63 11.13 -25.36
N GLU A 839 -1.55 11.33 -24.40
CA GLU A 839 -1.52 12.49 -23.50
C GLU A 839 -1.16 12.08 -22.08
N LYS A 840 -1.91 11.15 -21.48
CA LYS A 840 -1.75 10.75 -20.09
C LYS A 840 -2.22 9.32 -19.83
N VAL A 841 -1.61 8.67 -18.83
CA VAL A 841 -2.08 7.45 -18.19
C VAL A 841 -2.46 7.78 -16.75
N THR A 842 -3.67 7.44 -16.33
CA THR A 842 -4.16 7.72 -14.96
C THR A 842 -3.89 6.56 -13.99
N LEU A 843 -3.89 6.90 -12.71
CA LEU A 843 -3.86 5.97 -11.59
C LEU A 843 -4.96 6.32 -10.58
N PRO A 844 -5.50 5.33 -9.86
CA PRO A 844 -6.17 5.56 -8.59
C PRO A 844 -5.21 6.16 -7.55
N ASP A 845 -5.76 6.90 -6.59
CA ASP A 845 -5.02 7.52 -5.49
C ASP A 845 -4.21 6.54 -4.62
N THR A 846 -4.46 5.24 -4.75
CA THR A 846 -3.80 4.15 -4.00
C THR A 846 -2.73 3.41 -4.79
N TRP A 847 -2.52 3.73 -6.06
CA TRP A 847 -1.60 2.99 -6.93
C TRP A 847 -0.36 3.82 -7.27
N LEU A 848 0.68 3.12 -7.73
CA LEU A 848 1.95 3.69 -8.21
C LEU A 848 2.31 3.15 -9.60
N PHE A 849 3.09 3.92 -10.36
CA PHE A 849 3.70 3.43 -11.59
C PHE A 849 5.01 2.70 -11.29
N VAL A 850 5.29 1.69 -12.12
CA VAL A 850 6.59 1.02 -12.23
C VAL A 850 6.96 1.00 -13.71
N SER A 851 8.18 1.44 -14.03
CA SER A 851 8.74 1.34 -15.38
C SER A 851 8.79 -0.09 -15.89
N ASP A 852 8.38 -0.28 -17.14
CA ASP A 852 8.60 -1.51 -17.91
C ASP A 852 9.72 -1.28 -18.96
N GLY A 853 9.90 -2.18 -19.92
CA GLY A 853 10.88 -2.04 -21.00
C GLY A 853 10.61 -0.84 -21.93
N HIS A 854 11.09 0.35 -21.57
CA HIS A 854 10.98 1.56 -22.41
C HIS A 854 11.68 1.38 -23.76
N GLN A 855 11.06 1.88 -24.84
CA GLN A 855 11.63 1.88 -26.18
C GLN A 855 11.89 3.32 -26.62
N VAL A 856 13.15 3.73 -26.56
CA VAL A 856 13.57 5.07 -27.00
C VAL A 856 14.37 4.92 -28.28
N THR A 857 13.90 5.50 -29.37
CA THR A 857 14.65 5.60 -30.63
C THR A 857 15.38 6.93 -30.65
N VAL A 858 16.71 6.92 -30.77
CA VAL A 858 17.52 8.14 -30.83
C VAL A 858 18.00 8.35 -32.26
N LEU A 859 17.78 9.56 -32.78
CA LEU A 859 18.16 9.97 -34.15
C LEU A 859 19.02 11.22 -34.10
N ARG A 860 19.88 11.41 -35.11
CA ARG A 860 20.54 12.71 -35.32
C ARG A 860 19.60 13.71 -35.99
N GLU A 861 19.89 15.00 -35.83
CA GLU A 861 19.09 16.08 -36.42
C GLU A 861 18.95 16.00 -37.94
N ASP A 862 20.02 15.60 -38.64
CA ASP A 862 20.05 15.42 -40.09
C ASP A 862 19.21 14.23 -40.56
N GLU A 863 19.11 13.18 -39.74
CA GLU A 863 18.28 11.99 -39.98
C GLU A 863 16.78 12.23 -39.66
N ALA A 864 16.48 13.22 -38.82
CA ALA A 864 15.11 13.55 -38.40
C ALA A 864 14.34 14.46 -39.38
N SER A 865 15.00 14.99 -40.43
CA SER A 865 14.39 15.92 -41.39
C SER A 865 13.51 15.20 -42.45
N PRO A 866 12.29 15.67 -42.78
CA PRO A 866 11.34 14.96 -43.66
C PRO A 866 11.70 14.91 -45.17
N THR A 867 12.91 15.29 -45.59
CA THR A 867 13.24 15.52 -47.01
C THR A 867 13.96 14.38 -47.72
N ALA A 868 14.19 13.22 -47.11
CA ALA A 868 14.97 12.13 -47.71
C ALA A 868 14.17 10.88 -48.15
N SER A 869 12.84 10.90 -48.11
CA SER A 869 12.00 9.73 -48.46
C SER A 869 10.96 10.04 -49.55
N THR A 870 11.40 10.62 -50.68
CA THR A 870 10.56 10.69 -51.89
C THR A 870 11.36 10.52 -53.18
N THR A 871 12.19 9.47 -53.27
CA THR A 871 12.76 9.02 -54.55
C THR A 871 13.21 7.56 -54.44
N ALA A 872 12.27 6.61 -54.49
CA ALA A 872 12.54 5.22 -54.91
C ALA A 872 11.24 4.37 -54.91
N ALA A 873 10.27 4.71 -55.77
CA ALA A 873 9.24 3.75 -56.21
C ALA A 873 8.48 4.31 -57.42
N ALA A 874 9.16 4.40 -58.56
CA ALA A 874 8.50 4.45 -59.84
C ALA A 874 9.22 3.51 -60.79
N THR A 875 8.44 2.81 -61.62
CA THR A 875 8.80 1.93 -62.74
C THR A 875 9.29 0.52 -62.41
N GLN A 876 8.38 -0.46 -62.48
CA GLN A 876 8.42 -1.51 -63.53
C GLN A 876 7.00 -2.06 -63.80
N PRO A 877 6.59 -2.24 -65.07
CA PRO A 877 5.32 -2.84 -65.44
C PRO A 877 5.46 -4.36 -65.63
N GLY A 878 4.46 -5.11 -65.18
CA GLY A 878 4.31 -6.56 -65.37
C GLY A 878 2.96 -7.03 -64.85
#